data_AF-A0A812N5T2-F1
#
_entry.id   AF-A0A812N5T2-F1
#
_cell.length_a   1.000
_cell.length_b   1.000
_cell.length_c   1.000
_cell.angle_alpha   90.00
_cell.angle_beta   90.00
_cell.angle_gamma   90.00
#
_symmetry.space_group_name_H-M   'P 1'
#
loop_
_entity.id
_entity.type
_entity.pdbx_description
1 polymer ?
#
loop_
_entity_poly.entity_id
_entity_poly.type
_entity_poly.pdbx_seq_one_letter_code
_entity_poly.pdbx_strand_id
1 'polypeptide(L)'
;MVGRRVEQSRLSVAVALVMVVLCFWLPATNRYQALAIPASNKKDAIRTELGLMTVVKLKEKLRKRGLILSGKKSALVERLMTSMLTEISSTAAGKRKLPGADPADCATDVFIPLDGTVQILEQTLEDKRVVFLRAGVASGKSTLAQYLCTKQPNKYLQVHAPLHTDLTFENWLREFRKAVGAEDIMEAIKSIYEQDQVLVFDECHLLFACPKFYEMLTKTPTYLKQRLMVLLLSAASEAETVQGQIRLTPGEITDKFMWTPPMPNASVLASELSEAGVRLTKDAIKFFFQICGGHRGIFMRAMAWVLEKQRQQRGACAQWTVEQAYGEVKLAWADEDWSIPNSFLGWLAGTRAIRVNGHYANLANIPQQMLEILCSGATSNLDPELRRNLTVHGFLLPVAESNADEFVQYDWSAAGARYGVSTHLLASYYRCVLKKTRNLEVDVSLEVSSGTDLLLRALPYLHFAQVVGGVILQDSQVQSIFSKRGAPFEVHYTTAINQILQRLGFSAGSVEDGNEGKVDVYVVLADRATIALEAVMVSRSPKEVDSRRGRFDNASLKNYHNATRKCLVIIGGWEERDAVKRRVQSTRGGIEIVGLAANGAHTGYNVYIKRQVDNNIDTVVDFYIPCDGVARSFAFKDEEPVFEISSAQKLKSINPGTTSSSVVWVRELARNQDGTITAKSRQDPEGEDELEPAFKVESPQDYPRLNDVDHLKKAIKQTKSNALRDVDHDQIDIYLYSKEAGAWRRIKDESEVLRRDTTRLDCYGFLPWQRT
;
A
#
# COMPACT_ATOMS: atom_id res chain seq x y z
N MET A 1 30.60 -11.08 -69.67
CA MET A 1 29.25 -10.55 -69.37
C MET A 1 29.35 -9.70 -68.12
N VAL A 2 29.06 -8.41 -68.31
CA VAL A 2 28.99 -7.29 -67.37
C VAL A 2 27.92 -7.60 -66.29
N GLY A 3 28.01 -7.33 -64.99
CA GLY A 3 28.71 -6.30 -64.24
C GLY A 3 27.74 -5.17 -63.83
N ARG A 4 27.07 -5.24 -62.66
CA ARG A 4 26.56 -4.03 -61.99
C ARG A 4 26.30 -4.22 -60.49
N ARG A 5 27.02 -3.40 -59.73
CA ARG A 5 26.81 -3.05 -58.32
C ARG A 5 25.47 -2.32 -58.15
N VAL A 6 24.83 -2.49 -57.00
CA VAL A 6 23.92 -1.49 -56.43
C VAL A 6 24.38 -1.21 -55.00
N GLU A 7 24.80 0.04 -54.81
CA GLU A 7 25.03 0.69 -53.52
C GLU A 7 23.68 0.96 -52.84
N GLN A 8 23.53 0.56 -51.57
CA GLN A 8 22.57 1.16 -50.65
C GLN A 8 22.85 0.72 -49.20
N SER A 9 23.79 1.38 -48.51
CA SER A 9 23.88 1.32 -47.04
C SER A 9 24.68 2.46 -46.40
N ARG A 10 24.79 3.62 -47.08
CA ARG A 10 25.41 4.82 -46.48
C ARG A 10 24.40 5.80 -45.87
N LEU A 11 23.11 5.66 -46.18
CA LEU A 11 22.06 6.51 -45.61
C LEU A 11 21.63 6.05 -44.19
N SER A 12 21.64 4.74 -43.91
CA SER A 12 21.26 4.18 -42.61
C SER A 12 22.29 4.47 -41.51
N VAL A 13 23.58 4.49 -41.85
CA VAL A 13 24.65 4.83 -40.89
C VAL A 13 24.70 6.34 -40.61
N ALA A 14 24.42 7.18 -41.61
CA ALA A 14 24.37 8.63 -41.42
C ALA A 14 23.17 9.07 -40.58
N VAL A 15 21.99 8.44 -40.74
CA VAL A 15 20.81 8.73 -39.90
C VAL A 15 21.00 8.25 -38.46
N ALA A 16 21.66 7.11 -38.25
CA ALA A 16 22.00 6.64 -36.91
C ALA A 16 23.03 7.56 -36.21
N LEU A 17 24.04 8.05 -36.92
CA LEU A 17 25.03 8.99 -36.36
C LEU A 17 24.44 10.39 -36.10
N VAL A 18 23.51 10.86 -36.95
CA VAL A 18 22.81 12.13 -36.72
C VAL A 18 21.84 12.04 -35.53
N MET A 19 21.18 10.90 -35.31
CA MET A 19 20.37 10.65 -34.11
C MET A 19 21.22 10.58 -32.84
N VAL A 20 22.37 9.92 -32.88
CA VAL A 20 23.29 9.88 -31.73
C VAL A 20 23.86 11.28 -31.44
N VAL A 21 24.24 12.05 -32.45
CA VAL A 21 24.75 13.42 -32.24
C VAL A 21 23.65 14.39 -31.78
N LEU A 22 22.40 14.25 -32.25
CA LEU A 22 21.27 15.07 -31.77
C LEU A 22 20.83 14.70 -30.34
N CYS A 23 20.97 13.44 -29.92
CA CYS A 23 20.75 13.04 -28.52
C CYS A 23 21.82 13.57 -27.55
N PHE A 24 23.02 13.91 -28.03
CA PHE A 24 24.11 14.47 -27.21
C PHE A 24 24.24 16.00 -27.29
N TRP A 25 23.44 16.70 -28.10
CA TRP A 25 23.49 18.16 -28.28
C TRP A 25 22.23 18.93 -27.88
N LEU A 26 21.23 18.27 -27.27
CA LEU A 26 20.20 18.99 -26.52
C LEU A 26 20.84 19.51 -25.22
N PRO A 27 20.88 20.84 -24.98
CA PRO A 27 21.39 21.36 -23.73
C PRO A 27 20.52 20.82 -22.60
N ALA A 28 21.18 20.15 -21.65
CA ALA A 28 20.60 19.73 -20.39
C ALA A 28 19.80 20.89 -19.80
N THR A 29 18.47 20.80 -19.87
CA THR A 29 17.59 21.63 -19.06
C THR A 29 17.73 21.14 -17.63
N ASN A 30 18.73 21.69 -16.95
CA ASN A 30 18.85 21.74 -15.51
C ASN A 30 17.54 22.29 -14.93
N ARG A 31 16.62 21.40 -14.57
CA ARG A 31 15.53 21.68 -13.64
C ARG A 31 15.25 20.42 -12.86
N TYR A 32 15.90 20.27 -11.71
CA TYR A 32 15.32 19.90 -10.42
C TYR A 32 16.37 20.16 -9.32
N GLN A 33 16.76 21.42 -9.19
CA GLN A 33 17.16 22.00 -7.91
C GLN A 33 16.23 23.21 -7.67
N ALA A 34 15.73 23.33 -6.44
CA ALA A 34 14.66 24.22 -5.96
C ALA A 34 13.25 23.77 -6.39
N LEU A 35 12.38 23.30 -5.48
CA LEU A 35 11.83 24.09 -4.38
C LEU A 35 11.64 23.24 -3.12
N ALA A 36 12.70 23.13 -2.31
CA ALA A 36 12.51 23.20 -0.87
C ALA A 36 12.25 24.68 -0.56
N ILE A 37 11.01 25.04 -0.23
CA ILE A 37 10.72 26.32 0.44
C ILE A 37 10.87 26.02 1.94
N PRO A 38 12.01 26.35 2.58
CA PRO A 38 12.08 26.33 4.04
C PRO A 38 11.01 27.25 4.60
N ALA A 39 10.49 26.97 5.80
CA ALA A 39 9.49 27.83 6.46
C ALA A 39 9.93 29.31 6.59
N SER A 40 11.23 29.59 6.48
CA SER A 40 11.78 30.95 6.34
C SER A 40 11.34 31.66 5.06
N ASN A 41 11.27 30.96 3.92
CA ASN A 41 10.94 31.57 2.63
C ASN A 41 9.46 31.93 2.46
N LYS A 42 8.51 31.35 3.22
CA LYS A 42 7.09 31.77 3.17
C LYS A 42 6.90 33.11 3.88
N LYS A 43 7.57 33.29 5.01
CA LYS A 43 7.69 34.57 5.72
C LYS A 43 8.38 35.61 4.84
N ASP A 44 9.47 35.23 4.16
CA ASP A 44 10.20 36.14 3.27
C ASP A 44 9.46 36.42 1.94
N ALA A 45 8.69 35.47 1.40
CA ALA A 45 7.85 35.65 0.23
C ALA A 45 6.65 36.57 0.52
N ILE A 46 5.94 36.37 1.63
CA ILE A 46 4.87 37.27 2.08
C ILE A 46 5.45 38.65 2.37
N ARG A 47 6.62 38.73 3.02
CA ARG A 47 7.31 39.99 3.28
C ARG A 47 7.70 40.71 1.99
N THR A 48 8.16 39.97 0.97
CA THR A 48 8.51 40.52 -0.35
C THR A 48 7.27 41.01 -1.09
N GLU A 49 6.20 40.22 -1.11
CA GLU A 49 4.93 40.59 -1.73
C GLU A 49 4.31 41.84 -1.09
N LEU A 50 4.26 41.90 0.25
CA LEU A 50 3.77 43.06 1.00
C LEU A 50 4.72 44.26 0.87
N GLY A 51 6.03 44.01 0.73
CA GLY A 51 7.04 45.02 0.48
C GLY A 51 6.85 45.75 -0.85
N LEU A 52 6.31 45.05 -1.87
CA LEU A 52 6.00 45.59 -3.20
C LEU A 52 4.70 46.43 -3.23
N MET A 53 3.82 46.30 -2.22
CA MET A 53 2.57 47.07 -2.18
C MET A 53 2.80 48.54 -1.85
N THR A 54 1.92 49.43 -2.33
CA THR A 54 1.94 50.86 -1.95
C THR A 54 1.42 51.05 -0.53
N VAL A 55 1.81 52.15 0.13
CA VAL A 55 1.34 52.49 1.49
C VAL A 55 -0.19 52.59 1.54
N VAL A 56 -0.82 53.08 0.47
CA VAL A 56 -2.29 53.17 0.36
C VAL A 56 -2.93 51.78 0.39
N LYS A 57 -2.45 50.83 -0.43
CA LYS A 57 -2.95 49.44 -0.45
C LYS A 57 -2.71 48.72 0.88
N LEU A 58 -1.55 48.94 1.51
CA LEU A 58 -1.25 48.37 2.83
C LEU A 58 -2.20 48.90 3.91
N LYS A 59 -2.47 50.20 3.94
CA LYS A 59 -3.44 50.79 4.88
C LYS A 59 -4.87 50.33 4.60
N GLU A 60 -5.26 50.14 3.35
CA GLU A 60 -6.57 49.58 3.00
C GLU A 60 -6.72 48.14 3.52
N LYS A 61 -5.72 47.29 3.32
CA LYS A 61 -5.70 45.92 3.86
C LYS A 61 -5.71 45.90 5.40
N LEU A 62 -4.95 46.78 6.06
CA LEU A 62 -4.97 46.92 7.53
C LEU A 62 -6.34 47.39 8.02
N ARG A 63 -6.99 48.33 7.32
CA ARG A 63 -8.32 48.85 7.66
C ARG A 63 -9.40 47.78 7.59
N LYS A 64 -9.37 46.96 6.53
CA LYS A 64 -10.27 45.79 6.39
C LYS A 64 -10.11 44.78 7.54
N ARG A 65 -8.94 44.76 8.19
CA ARG A 65 -8.62 43.89 9.33
C ARG A 65 -8.76 44.57 10.70
N GLY A 66 -9.24 45.82 10.75
CA GLY A 66 -9.38 46.57 12.01
C GLY A 66 -8.05 46.93 12.69
N LEU A 67 -6.94 46.93 11.96
CA LEU A 67 -5.60 47.18 12.51
C LEU A 67 -5.19 48.65 12.41
N ILE A 68 -4.29 49.09 13.30
CA ILE A 68 -3.78 50.47 13.36
C ILE A 68 -3.11 50.87 12.04
N LEU A 69 -3.49 52.02 11.49
CA LEU A 69 -3.08 52.52 10.16
C LEU A 69 -1.88 53.47 10.17
N SER A 70 -1.36 53.85 11.34
CA SER A 70 -0.25 54.79 11.50
C SER A 70 1.12 54.08 11.49
N GLY A 71 2.16 54.76 10.98
CA GLY A 71 3.55 54.29 10.97
C GLY A 71 4.22 54.27 9.60
N LYS A 72 5.53 53.98 9.59
CA LYS A 72 6.34 53.79 8.38
C LYS A 72 5.92 52.52 7.62
N LYS A 73 6.15 52.46 6.31
CA LYS A 73 5.77 51.34 5.42
C LYS A 73 6.18 49.97 5.98
N SER A 74 7.40 49.83 6.48
CA SER A 74 7.91 48.59 7.08
C SER A 74 7.09 48.14 8.29
N ALA A 75 6.63 49.06 9.14
CA ALA A 75 5.81 48.75 10.31
C ALA A 75 4.37 48.35 9.94
N LEU A 76 3.85 48.84 8.80
CA LEU A 76 2.56 48.41 8.25
C LEU A 76 2.67 47.00 7.65
N VAL A 77 3.76 46.71 6.94
CA VAL A 77 4.06 45.37 6.39
C VAL A 77 4.18 44.34 7.51
N GLU A 78 4.97 44.62 8.56
CA GLU A 78 5.11 43.70 9.71
C GLU A 78 3.77 43.45 10.40
N ARG A 79 2.95 44.48 10.62
CA ARG A 79 1.62 44.30 11.24
C ARG A 79 0.69 43.42 10.40
N LEU A 80 0.65 43.67 9.09
CA LEU A 80 -0.20 42.90 8.19
C LEU A 80 0.30 41.44 8.10
N MET A 81 1.63 41.26 8.07
CA MET A 81 2.27 39.97 8.05
C MET A 81 2.01 39.17 9.32
N THR A 82 2.15 39.78 10.50
CA THR A 82 1.81 39.16 11.78
C THR A 82 0.34 38.77 11.81
N SER A 83 -0.58 39.66 11.42
CA SER A 83 -2.01 39.33 11.34
C SER A 83 -2.32 38.21 10.35
N MET A 84 -1.67 38.15 9.19
CA MET A 84 -1.84 37.05 8.23
C MET A 84 -1.29 35.74 8.78
N LEU A 85 -0.15 35.77 9.47
CA LEU A 85 0.41 34.59 10.14
C LEU A 85 -0.48 34.14 11.31
N THR A 86 -1.05 35.07 12.07
CA THR A 86 -1.98 34.79 13.15
C THR A 86 -3.30 34.25 12.62
N GLU A 87 -3.82 34.75 11.49
CA GLU A 87 -5.01 34.18 10.83
C GLU A 87 -4.76 32.77 10.31
N ILE A 88 -3.59 32.51 9.70
CA ILE A 88 -3.17 31.16 9.28
C ILE A 88 -3.08 30.23 10.48
N SER A 89 -2.62 30.72 11.63
CA SER A 89 -2.59 29.98 12.89
C SER A 89 -3.95 29.86 13.58
N SER A 90 -4.86 30.83 13.41
CA SER A 90 -6.15 30.89 14.11
C SER A 90 -7.30 30.25 13.33
N THR A 91 -7.14 30.01 12.02
CA THR A 91 -8.05 29.14 11.24
C THR A 91 -7.73 27.65 11.40
N ALA A 92 -6.68 27.29 12.15
CA ALA A 92 -6.21 25.92 12.39
C ALA A 92 -6.44 25.44 13.85
N ALA A 93 -7.44 26.00 14.55
CA ALA A 93 -7.79 25.61 15.92
C ALA A 93 -8.88 24.52 16.00
N GLY A 94 -9.14 23.80 14.90
CA GLY A 94 -9.85 22.52 14.95
C GLY A 94 -8.86 21.41 15.26
N LYS A 95 -9.11 20.62 16.32
CA LYS A 95 -8.32 19.38 16.53
C LYS A 95 -8.49 18.50 15.30
N ARG A 96 -7.42 18.30 14.54
CA ARG A 96 -7.38 17.31 13.47
C ARG A 96 -7.74 15.94 14.05
N LYS A 97 -8.37 15.10 13.24
CA LYS A 97 -8.63 13.70 13.61
C LYS A 97 -7.76 12.78 12.77
N LEU A 98 -7.44 11.60 13.30
CA LEU A 98 -6.93 10.53 12.46
C LEU A 98 -8.09 10.00 11.62
N PRO A 99 -7.94 9.87 10.29
CA PRO A 99 -9.02 9.40 9.43
C PRO A 99 -9.41 7.96 9.80
N GLY A 100 -10.71 7.70 9.80
CA GLY A 100 -11.30 6.40 10.12
C GLY A 100 -11.34 5.46 8.91
N ALA A 101 -12.47 4.78 8.73
CA ALA A 101 -12.72 3.95 7.54
C ALA A 101 -13.16 4.79 6.33
N ASP A 102 -13.70 5.98 6.58
CA ASP A 102 -14.18 6.87 5.53
C ASP A 102 -13.02 7.60 4.84
N PRO A 103 -13.22 8.05 3.58
CA PRO A 103 -12.27 8.89 2.89
C PRO A 103 -11.90 10.13 3.73
N ALA A 104 -10.59 10.40 3.85
CA ALA A 104 -10.09 11.50 4.68
C ALA A 104 -10.46 12.88 4.11
N ASP A 105 -10.91 13.78 4.99
CA ASP A 105 -11.20 15.18 4.66
C ASP A 105 -9.99 16.07 4.97
N CYS A 106 -9.48 16.75 3.95
CA CYS A 106 -8.32 17.65 4.07
C CYS A 106 -8.52 18.85 5.00
N ALA A 107 -9.75 19.17 5.40
CA ALA A 107 -10.05 20.26 6.34
C ALA A 107 -10.04 19.80 7.80
N THR A 108 -10.45 18.55 8.07
CA THR A 108 -10.75 18.07 9.42
C THR A 108 -9.86 16.90 9.87
N ASP A 109 -9.27 16.15 8.94
CA ASP A 109 -8.42 15.00 9.23
C ASP A 109 -6.94 15.29 8.99
N VAL A 110 -6.07 14.46 9.54
CA VAL A 110 -4.67 14.34 9.08
C VAL A 110 -4.68 13.86 7.64
N PHE A 111 -4.05 14.63 6.76
CA PHE A 111 -4.21 14.48 5.32
C PHE A 111 -2.85 14.46 4.62
N ILE A 112 -2.60 13.39 3.86
CA ILE A 112 -1.40 13.35 3.02
C ILE A 112 -1.67 14.21 1.78
N PRO A 113 -0.89 15.29 1.55
CA PRO A 113 -1.13 16.20 0.42
C PRO A 113 -1.16 15.46 -0.92
N LEU A 114 -2.06 15.91 -1.80
CA LEU A 114 -2.28 15.33 -3.13
C LEU A 114 -2.06 16.34 -4.26
N ASP A 115 -1.60 17.56 -3.98
CA ASP A 115 -1.48 18.62 -5.00
C ASP A 115 -0.55 18.22 -6.15
N GLY A 116 0.56 17.53 -5.86
CA GLY A 116 1.45 16.98 -6.89
C GLY A 116 0.77 15.91 -7.73
N THR A 117 0.05 14.98 -7.09
CA THR A 117 -0.77 13.96 -7.76
C THR A 117 -1.80 14.59 -8.69
N VAL A 118 -2.49 15.63 -8.23
CA VAL A 118 -3.53 16.34 -8.99
C VAL A 118 -2.92 17.00 -10.23
N GLN A 119 -1.78 17.67 -10.11
CA GLN A 119 -1.10 18.31 -11.25
C GLN A 119 -0.73 17.30 -12.34
N ILE A 120 -0.17 16.15 -11.96
CA ILE A 120 0.17 15.08 -12.91
C ILE A 120 -1.10 14.54 -13.57
N LEU A 121 -2.16 14.35 -12.78
CA LEU A 121 -3.43 13.83 -13.26
C LEU A 121 -4.14 14.78 -14.23
N GLU A 122 -4.11 16.09 -13.96
CA GLU A 122 -4.65 17.12 -14.85
C GLU A 122 -3.96 17.07 -16.21
N GLN A 123 -2.63 17.06 -16.24
CA GLN A 123 -1.86 16.94 -17.48
C GLN A 123 -2.18 15.65 -18.24
N THR A 124 -2.35 14.54 -17.51
CA THR A 124 -2.68 13.25 -18.10
C THR A 124 -4.10 13.24 -18.68
N LEU A 125 -5.07 13.83 -17.99
CA LEU A 125 -6.47 13.91 -18.45
C LEU A 125 -6.64 14.86 -19.63
N GLU A 126 -5.87 15.95 -19.71
CA GLU A 126 -5.87 16.85 -20.86
C GLU A 126 -5.45 16.14 -22.16
N ASP A 127 -4.43 15.28 -22.09
CA ASP A 127 -3.93 14.51 -23.23
C ASP A 127 -4.79 13.27 -23.53
N LYS A 128 -5.04 12.44 -22.51
CA LYS A 128 -5.64 11.10 -22.68
C LYS A 128 -7.16 11.08 -22.65
N ARG A 129 -7.77 12.09 -22.03
CA ARG A 129 -9.22 12.23 -21.78
C ARG A 129 -9.80 11.15 -20.85
N VAL A 130 -9.59 9.86 -21.11
CA VAL A 130 -10.10 8.75 -20.27
C VAL A 130 -8.94 8.05 -19.57
N VAL A 131 -8.81 8.23 -18.26
CA VAL A 131 -7.70 7.68 -17.47
C VAL A 131 -8.23 6.69 -16.43
N PHE A 132 -7.68 5.48 -16.40
CA PHE A 132 -8.00 4.47 -15.38
C PHE A 132 -6.82 4.23 -14.45
N LEU A 133 -6.99 4.63 -13.18
CA LEU A 133 -6.03 4.38 -12.10
C LEU A 133 -6.43 3.16 -11.26
N ARG A 134 -5.50 2.23 -11.11
CA ARG A 134 -5.61 1.09 -10.20
C ARG A 134 -4.63 1.17 -9.05
N ALA A 135 -5.13 0.86 -7.85
CA ALA A 135 -4.31 0.78 -6.64
C ALA A 135 -4.95 -0.16 -5.61
N GLY A 136 -4.17 -0.62 -4.64
CA GLY A 136 -4.62 -1.50 -3.55
C GLY A 136 -5.80 -0.95 -2.74
N VAL A 137 -6.49 -1.84 -2.03
CA VAL A 137 -7.54 -1.44 -1.09
C VAL A 137 -6.92 -0.58 0.03
N ALA A 138 -7.61 0.50 0.42
CA ALA A 138 -7.13 1.48 1.41
C ALA A 138 -5.81 2.23 1.02
N SER A 139 -5.48 2.28 -0.27
CA SER A 139 -4.38 3.12 -0.79
C SER A 139 -4.71 4.62 -0.83
N GLY A 140 -5.99 5.00 -0.76
CA GLY A 140 -6.44 6.40 -0.79
C GLY A 140 -7.14 6.84 -2.08
N LYS A 141 -7.60 5.91 -2.93
CA LYS A 141 -8.37 6.23 -4.16
C LYS A 141 -9.62 7.06 -3.87
N SER A 142 -10.46 6.61 -2.95
CA SER A 142 -11.67 7.33 -2.54
C SER A 142 -11.35 8.69 -1.90
N THR A 143 -10.24 8.79 -1.17
CA THR A 143 -9.72 10.06 -0.64
C THR A 143 -9.30 11.01 -1.76
N LEU A 144 -8.64 10.52 -2.81
CA LEU A 144 -8.31 11.33 -3.98
C LEU A 144 -9.57 11.81 -4.71
N ALA A 145 -10.55 10.93 -4.92
CA ALA A 145 -11.83 11.30 -5.55
C ALA A 145 -12.54 12.43 -4.78
N GLN A 146 -12.67 12.26 -3.46
CA GLN A 146 -13.28 13.27 -2.60
C GLN A 146 -12.48 14.58 -2.61
N TYR A 147 -11.15 14.50 -2.51
CA TYR A 147 -10.28 15.67 -2.51
C TYR A 147 -10.46 16.52 -3.77
N LEU A 148 -10.49 15.89 -4.95
CA LEU A 148 -10.70 16.57 -6.23
C LEU A 148 -12.03 17.32 -6.26
N CYS A 149 -13.12 16.62 -5.89
CA CYS A 149 -14.47 17.17 -5.94
C CYS A 149 -14.71 18.25 -4.87
N THR A 150 -14.05 18.17 -3.71
CA THR A 150 -14.16 19.20 -2.67
C THR A 150 -13.30 20.43 -2.98
N LYS A 151 -12.09 20.26 -3.52
CA LYS A 151 -11.19 21.38 -3.84
C LYS A 151 -11.59 22.15 -5.08
N GLN A 152 -12.10 21.45 -6.09
CA GLN A 152 -12.50 22.04 -7.36
C GLN A 152 -13.85 21.47 -7.82
N PRO A 153 -14.96 21.77 -7.08
CA PRO A 153 -16.29 21.22 -7.37
C PRO A 153 -16.83 21.63 -8.75
N ASN A 154 -16.35 22.75 -9.29
CA ASN A 154 -16.74 23.20 -10.62
C ASN A 154 -16.00 22.45 -11.75
N LYS A 155 -14.91 21.74 -11.44
CA LYS A 155 -14.10 20.98 -12.41
C LYS A 155 -14.36 19.48 -12.32
N TYR A 156 -14.44 18.92 -11.11
CA TYR A 156 -14.60 17.49 -10.90
C TYR A 156 -16.00 17.15 -10.39
N LEU A 157 -16.68 16.27 -11.11
CA LEU A 157 -18.03 15.80 -10.79
C LEU A 157 -17.99 14.31 -10.47
N GLN A 158 -18.26 13.94 -9.22
CA GLN A 158 -18.29 12.53 -8.81
C GLN A 158 -19.62 11.88 -9.16
N VAL A 159 -19.58 10.78 -9.91
CA VAL A 159 -20.73 9.93 -10.19
C VAL A 159 -20.61 8.68 -9.33
N HIS A 160 -21.53 8.51 -8.39
CA HIS A 160 -21.55 7.34 -7.52
C HIS A 160 -22.16 6.14 -8.23
N ALA A 161 -21.63 4.95 -7.95
CA ALA A 161 -22.23 3.72 -8.43
C ALA A 161 -23.63 3.52 -7.80
N PRO A 162 -24.61 3.02 -8.57
CA PRO A 162 -25.86 2.53 -8.02
C PRO A 162 -25.61 1.40 -7.01
N LEU A 163 -26.62 1.08 -6.20
CA LEU A 163 -26.58 -0.08 -5.33
C LEU A 163 -26.23 -1.35 -6.14
N HIS A 164 -25.35 -2.20 -5.61
CA HIS A 164 -24.72 -3.31 -6.34
C HIS A 164 -25.71 -4.30 -6.99
N THR A 165 -26.94 -4.40 -6.49
CA THR A 165 -28.00 -5.27 -7.04
C THR A 165 -28.66 -4.69 -8.29
N ASP A 166 -28.37 -3.45 -8.65
CA ASP A 166 -29.20 -2.61 -9.52
C ASP A 166 -28.36 -1.83 -10.56
N LEU A 167 -27.29 -2.43 -11.09
CA LEU A 167 -26.34 -1.83 -12.05
C LEU A 167 -26.92 -1.67 -13.49
N THR A 168 -28.18 -1.29 -13.62
CA THR A 168 -28.87 -1.06 -14.89
C THR A 168 -28.54 0.30 -15.49
N PHE A 169 -28.79 0.46 -16.80
CA PHE A 169 -28.56 1.73 -17.51
C PHE A 169 -29.34 2.89 -16.87
N GLU A 170 -30.62 2.70 -16.55
CA GLU A 170 -31.47 3.74 -15.95
C GLU A 170 -30.99 4.19 -14.57
N ASN A 171 -30.48 3.26 -13.76
CA ASN A 171 -29.96 3.60 -12.45
C ASN A 171 -28.64 4.37 -12.54
N TRP A 172 -27.73 3.96 -13.44
CA TRP A 172 -26.53 4.74 -13.74
C TRP A 172 -26.87 6.13 -14.26
N LEU A 173 -27.88 6.23 -15.12
CA LEU A 173 -28.38 7.49 -15.66
C LEU A 173 -28.93 8.41 -14.57
N ARG A 174 -29.66 7.85 -13.60
CA ARG A 174 -30.15 8.60 -12.43
C ARG A 174 -28.99 9.17 -11.61
N GLU A 175 -27.98 8.37 -11.28
CA GLU A 175 -26.82 8.84 -10.52
C GLU A 175 -26.01 9.88 -11.30
N PHE A 176 -25.91 9.73 -12.62
CA PHE A 176 -25.30 10.73 -13.50
C PHE A 176 -26.06 12.05 -13.50
N ARG A 177 -27.38 12.04 -13.71
CA ARG A 177 -28.22 13.25 -13.65
C ARG A 177 -28.10 13.95 -12.31
N LYS A 178 -28.05 13.19 -11.21
CA LYS A 178 -27.85 13.72 -9.86
C LYS A 178 -26.50 14.40 -9.69
N ALA A 179 -25.44 13.85 -10.27
CA ALA A 179 -24.09 14.43 -10.19
C ALA A 179 -23.95 15.72 -11.01
N VAL A 180 -24.60 15.79 -12.17
CA VAL A 180 -24.47 16.91 -13.11
C VAL A 180 -25.54 18.00 -12.90
N GLY A 181 -26.67 17.65 -12.28
CA GLY A 181 -27.78 18.59 -12.02
C GLY A 181 -28.61 18.92 -13.27
N ALA A 182 -28.65 18.02 -14.26
CA ALA A 182 -29.35 18.22 -15.54
C ALA A 182 -30.22 17.00 -15.90
N GLU A 183 -31.41 17.26 -16.43
CA GLU A 183 -32.36 16.22 -16.86
C GLU A 183 -32.04 15.68 -18.28
N ASP A 184 -31.68 16.59 -19.20
CA ASP A 184 -31.26 16.25 -20.56
C ASP A 184 -29.78 15.85 -20.58
N ILE A 185 -29.51 14.63 -21.06
CA ILE A 185 -28.19 14.02 -21.06
C ILE A 185 -27.28 14.65 -22.12
N MET A 186 -27.82 15.02 -23.29
CA MET A 186 -27.03 15.63 -24.35
C MET A 186 -26.60 17.03 -23.95
N GLU A 187 -27.49 17.80 -23.33
CA GLU A 187 -27.16 19.11 -22.78
C GLU A 187 -26.14 18.99 -21.63
N ALA A 188 -26.33 18.02 -20.73
CA ALA A 188 -25.38 17.71 -19.66
C ALA A 188 -23.98 17.39 -20.20
N ILE A 189 -23.88 16.46 -21.16
CA ILE A 189 -22.62 16.05 -21.79
C ILE A 189 -21.94 17.25 -22.49
N LYS A 190 -22.72 18.07 -23.21
CA LYS A 190 -22.20 19.25 -23.88
C LYS A 190 -21.69 20.29 -22.88
N SER A 191 -22.43 20.53 -21.79
CA SER A 191 -22.02 21.44 -20.72
C SER A 191 -20.73 20.98 -20.05
N ILE A 192 -20.62 19.69 -19.70
CA ILE A 192 -19.40 19.10 -19.13
C ILE A 192 -18.21 19.31 -20.06
N TYR A 193 -18.41 19.08 -21.36
CA TYR A 193 -17.39 19.24 -22.38
C TYR A 193 -16.94 20.71 -22.53
N GLU A 194 -17.88 21.64 -22.64
CA GLU A 194 -17.60 23.06 -22.85
C GLU A 194 -16.94 23.72 -21.64
N GLN A 195 -17.17 23.18 -20.44
CA GLN A 195 -16.58 23.66 -19.19
C GLN A 195 -15.28 22.92 -18.81
N ASP A 196 -14.79 22.01 -19.66
CA ASP A 196 -13.63 21.16 -19.38
C ASP A 196 -13.73 20.45 -18.01
N GLN A 197 -14.93 19.94 -17.71
CA GLN A 197 -15.20 19.18 -16.50
C GLN A 197 -14.76 17.72 -16.65
N VAL A 198 -14.40 17.12 -15.52
CA VAL A 198 -13.95 15.73 -15.40
C VAL A 198 -14.97 14.94 -14.61
N LEU A 199 -15.47 13.86 -15.19
CA LEU A 199 -16.31 12.90 -14.49
C LEU A 199 -15.43 11.93 -13.70
N VAL A 200 -15.69 11.79 -12.40
CA VAL A 200 -14.93 10.91 -11.50
C VAL A 200 -15.79 9.72 -11.08
N PHE A 201 -15.33 8.50 -11.35
CA PHE A 201 -15.97 7.25 -10.94
C PHE A 201 -15.08 6.51 -9.96
N ASP A 202 -15.50 6.45 -8.69
CA ASP A 202 -14.87 5.57 -7.69
C ASP A 202 -15.52 4.18 -7.72
N GLU A 203 -14.73 3.16 -7.44
CA GLU A 203 -15.06 1.75 -7.70
C GLU A 203 -15.62 1.50 -9.11
N CYS A 204 -14.96 2.09 -10.10
CA CYS A 204 -15.41 2.13 -11.49
C CYS A 204 -15.59 0.76 -12.14
N HIS A 205 -15.04 -0.33 -11.59
CA HIS A 205 -15.26 -1.67 -12.15
C HIS A 205 -16.76 -1.98 -12.28
N LEU A 206 -17.59 -1.51 -11.35
CA LEU A 206 -19.06 -1.66 -11.37
C LEU A 206 -19.70 -1.07 -12.64
N LEU A 207 -19.08 -0.06 -13.24
CA LEU A 207 -19.50 0.56 -14.49
C LEU A 207 -19.48 -0.44 -15.65
N PHE A 208 -18.52 -1.38 -15.64
CA PHE A 208 -18.33 -2.35 -16.71
C PHE A 208 -19.43 -3.41 -16.78
N ALA A 209 -20.25 -3.53 -15.71
CA ALA A 209 -21.47 -4.31 -15.73
C ALA A 209 -22.56 -3.71 -16.64
N CYS A 210 -22.43 -2.45 -17.06
CA CYS A 210 -23.39 -1.74 -17.91
C CYS A 210 -22.74 -1.19 -19.20
N PRO A 211 -22.59 -2.02 -20.26
CA PRO A 211 -21.92 -1.60 -21.49
C PRO A 211 -22.47 -0.35 -22.15
N LYS A 212 -23.80 -0.26 -22.24
CA LYS A 212 -24.49 0.90 -22.83
C LYS A 212 -24.09 2.22 -22.16
N PHE A 213 -23.88 2.20 -20.84
CA PHE A 213 -23.59 3.41 -20.09
C PHE A 213 -22.12 3.80 -20.18
N TYR A 214 -21.18 2.86 -20.04
CA TYR A 214 -19.76 3.23 -20.16
C TYR A 214 -19.40 3.65 -21.59
N GLU A 215 -19.98 3.01 -22.62
CA GLU A 215 -19.72 3.37 -24.02
C GLU A 215 -20.16 4.80 -24.35
N MET A 216 -21.23 5.28 -23.71
CA MET A 216 -21.66 6.68 -23.80
C MET A 216 -20.58 7.65 -23.31
N LEU A 217 -19.76 7.24 -22.34
CA LEU A 217 -18.71 8.06 -21.73
C LEU A 217 -17.37 7.94 -22.46
N THR A 218 -17.05 6.75 -22.99
CA THR A 218 -15.74 6.47 -23.59
C THR A 218 -15.68 6.70 -25.10
N LYS A 219 -16.82 6.77 -25.80
CA LYS A 219 -16.87 7.11 -27.23
C LYS A 219 -17.00 8.62 -27.43
N THR A 220 -16.45 9.14 -28.52
CA THR A 220 -16.64 10.54 -28.91
C THR A 220 -18.03 10.68 -29.53
N PRO A 221 -18.97 11.43 -28.93
CA PRO A 221 -20.23 11.75 -29.59
C PRO A 221 -19.97 12.55 -30.87
N THR A 222 -20.79 12.36 -31.90
CA THR A 222 -20.62 13.03 -33.21
C THR A 222 -20.64 14.55 -33.14
N TYR A 223 -21.25 15.12 -32.10
CA TYR A 223 -21.36 16.55 -31.86
C TYR A 223 -20.22 17.13 -31.01
N LEU A 224 -19.27 16.30 -30.54
CA LEU A 224 -18.07 16.75 -29.81
C LEU A 224 -16.82 16.56 -30.65
N LYS A 225 -15.83 17.45 -30.50
CA LYS A 225 -14.54 17.32 -31.21
C LYS A 225 -13.65 16.22 -30.63
N GLN A 226 -13.83 15.92 -29.35
CA GLN A 226 -13.06 14.91 -28.61
C GLN A 226 -13.92 14.31 -27.49
N ARG A 227 -13.43 13.22 -26.89
CA ARG A 227 -14.10 12.51 -25.78
C ARG A 227 -14.21 13.40 -24.53
N LEU A 228 -15.14 13.06 -23.64
CA LEU A 228 -15.20 13.66 -22.31
C LEU A 228 -13.96 13.31 -21.49
N MET A 229 -13.62 14.15 -20.50
CA MET A 229 -12.62 13.78 -19.52
C MET A 229 -13.25 12.89 -18.45
N VAL A 230 -12.68 11.70 -18.25
CA VAL A 230 -13.19 10.69 -17.33
C VAL A 230 -12.03 10.12 -16.53
N LEU A 231 -12.15 10.19 -15.21
CA LEU A 231 -11.25 9.56 -14.26
C LEU A 231 -11.92 8.34 -13.65
N LEU A 232 -11.32 7.17 -13.87
CA LEU A 232 -11.80 5.88 -13.38
C LEU A 232 -10.85 5.40 -12.27
N LEU A 233 -11.39 5.10 -11.09
CA LEU A 233 -10.62 4.62 -9.93
C LEU A 233 -11.18 3.28 -9.47
N SER A 234 -10.35 2.24 -9.37
CA SER A 234 -10.74 1.01 -8.68
C SER A 234 -9.55 0.12 -8.30
N ALA A 235 -9.76 -0.84 -7.40
CA ALA A 235 -8.81 -1.94 -7.24
C ALA A 235 -8.99 -2.98 -8.35
N ALA A 236 -10.24 -3.26 -8.76
CA ALA A 236 -10.60 -4.32 -9.70
C ALA A 236 -10.70 -3.81 -11.15
N SER A 237 -10.60 -4.75 -12.09
CA SER A 237 -10.73 -4.49 -13.53
C SER A 237 -11.96 -5.16 -14.14
N GLU A 238 -12.68 -5.94 -13.34
CA GLU A 238 -13.76 -6.82 -13.74
C GLU A 238 -15.00 -6.53 -12.92
N ALA A 239 -16.17 -6.67 -13.53
CA ALA A 239 -17.44 -6.67 -12.84
C ALA A 239 -18.33 -7.81 -13.29
N GLU A 240 -19.21 -8.19 -12.39
CA GLU A 240 -20.26 -9.17 -12.64
C GLU A 240 -21.54 -8.41 -13.00
N THR A 241 -22.17 -8.83 -14.08
CA THR A 241 -23.49 -8.31 -14.48
C THR A 241 -24.60 -8.91 -13.62
N VAL A 242 -25.80 -8.32 -13.66
CA VAL A 242 -27.00 -8.88 -13.01
C VAL A 242 -27.31 -10.32 -13.48
N GLN A 243 -26.81 -10.72 -14.65
CA GLN A 243 -26.96 -12.05 -15.24
C GLN A 243 -25.83 -13.02 -14.87
N GLY A 244 -24.92 -12.63 -13.95
CA GLY A 244 -23.76 -13.43 -13.54
C GLY A 244 -22.60 -13.45 -14.54
N GLN A 245 -22.71 -12.73 -15.67
CA GLN A 245 -21.60 -12.67 -16.64
C GLN A 245 -20.48 -11.75 -16.14
N ILE A 246 -19.24 -12.21 -16.19
CA ILE A 246 -18.06 -11.39 -15.91
C ILE A 246 -17.69 -10.55 -17.13
N ARG A 247 -17.60 -9.24 -16.93
CA ARG A 247 -17.13 -8.25 -17.91
C ARG A 247 -15.77 -7.73 -17.49
N LEU A 248 -14.85 -7.68 -18.46
CA LEU A 248 -13.50 -7.15 -18.28
C LEU A 248 -13.47 -5.63 -18.51
N THR A 249 -12.31 -5.02 -18.26
CA THR A 249 -12.05 -3.63 -18.65
C THR A 249 -12.25 -3.48 -20.16
N PRO A 250 -13.10 -2.53 -20.60
CA PRO A 250 -13.33 -2.24 -22.02
C PRO A 250 -12.03 -1.93 -22.77
N GLY A 251 -11.93 -2.40 -24.02
CA GLY A 251 -10.75 -2.20 -24.86
C GLY A 251 -10.53 -0.75 -25.29
N GLU A 252 -11.59 0.08 -25.23
CA GLU A 252 -11.56 1.51 -25.52
C GLU A 252 -10.82 2.34 -24.46
N ILE A 253 -10.61 1.77 -23.27
CA ILE A 253 -9.82 2.40 -22.20
C ILE A 253 -8.38 1.95 -22.38
N THR A 254 -7.56 2.77 -23.04
CA THR A 254 -6.16 2.47 -23.34
C THR A 254 -5.20 3.00 -22.27
N ASP A 255 -5.57 4.08 -21.60
CA ASP A 255 -4.70 4.80 -20.66
C ASP A 255 -4.91 4.28 -19.24
N LYS A 256 -4.22 3.18 -18.97
CA LYS A 256 -4.28 2.39 -17.75
C LYS A 256 -3.01 2.59 -16.93
N PHE A 257 -3.15 2.95 -15.66
CA PHE A 257 -2.02 3.20 -14.76
C PHE A 257 -2.20 2.48 -13.43
N MET A 258 -1.11 1.86 -12.96
CA MET A 258 -0.96 1.51 -11.55
C MET A 258 -0.54 2.78 -10.79
N TRP A 259 -1.30 3.12 -9.75
CA TRP A 259 -1.04 4.28 -8.91
C TRP A 259 -0.43 3.82 -7.57
N THR A 260 0.78 4.29 -7.31
CA THR A 260 1.49 4.13 -6.06
C THR A 260 1.55 5.48 -5.36
N PRO A 261 0.71 5.72 -4.33
CA PRO A 261 0.65 7.03 -3.70
C PRO A 261 2.02 7.48 -3.18
N PRO A 262 2.38 8.77 -3.35
CA PRO A 262 3.72 9.25 -3.05
C PRO A 262 3.97 9.25 -1.55
N MET A 263 5.27 9.16 -1.19
CA MET A 263 5.69 9.32 0.19
C MET A 263 5.31 10.73 0.68
N PRO A 264 4.67 10.85 1.86
CA PRO A 264 4.23 12.14 2.34
C PRO A 264 5.40 13.04 2.74
N ASN A 265 5.19 14.35 2.63
CA ASN A 265 6.11 15.32 3.21
C ASN A 265 6.06 15.23 4.74
N ALA A 266 7.07 14.57 5.33
CA ALA A 266 7.15 14.34 6.78
C ALA A 266 7.09 15.63 7.62
N SER A 267 7.46 16.79 7.06
CA SER A 267 7.36 18.07 7.79
C SER A 267 5.93 18.59 7.91
N VAL A 268 5.12 18.42 6.86
CA VAL A 268 3.70 18.79 6.87
C VAL A 268 2.94 17.85 7.78
N LEU A 269 3.15 16.54 7.61
CA LEU A 269 2.50 15.53 8.43
C LEU A 269 2.83 15.65 9.92
N ALA A 270 4.05 16.04 10.30
CA ALA A 270 4.40 16.21 11.71
C ALA A 270 3.50 17.25 12.42
N SER A 271 3.13 18.34 11.72
CA SER A 271 2.23 19.35 12.26
C SER A 271 0.82 18.80 12.42
N GLU A 272 0.27 18.22 11.34
CA GLU A 272 -1.11 17.71 11.34
C GLU A 272 -1.30 16.55 12.33
N LEU A 273 -0.33 15.63 12.40
CA LEU A 273 -0.33 14.55 13.39
C LEU A 273 -0.30 15.10 14.80
N SER A 274 0.50 16.14 15.07
CA SER A 274 0.56 16.77 16.38
C SER A 274 -0.78 17.42 16.77
N GLU A 275 -1.49 18.01 15.81
CA GLU A 275 -2.85 18.54 16.00
C GLU A 275 -3.87 17.43 16.31
N ALA A 276 -3.65 16.21 15.79
CA ALA A 276 -4.42 15.01 16.13
C ALA A 276 -3.94 14.29 17.40
N GLY A 277 -2.95 14.85 18.11
CA GLY A 277 -2.40 14.29 19.35
C GLY A 277 -1.30 13.25 19.16
N VAL A 278 -0.83 13.01 17.93
CA VAL A 278 0.27 12.11 17.59
C VAL A 278 1.56 12.91 17.43
N ARG A 279 2.49 12.78 18.38
CA ARG A 279 3.69 13.61 18.42
C ARG A 279 4.91 12.83 17.96
N LEU A 280 5.29 13.00 16.69
CA LEU A 280 6.43 12.32 16.07
C LEU A 280 7.42 13.33 15.48
N THR A 281 8.70 12.97 15.47
CA THR A 281 9.72 13.66 14.66
C THR A 281 9.59 13.28 13.17
N LYS A 282 10.21 14.06 12.27
CA LYS A 282 10.17 13.78 10.82
C LYS A 282 10.76 12.42 10.47
N ASP A 283 11.85 12.03 11.12
CA ASP A 283 12.52 10.75 10.87
C ASP A 283 11.70 9.57 11.43
N ALA A 284 11.00 9.76 12.55
CA ALA A 284 10.04 8.77 13.04
C ALA A 284 8.86 8.56 12.06
N ILE A 285 8.35 9.63 11.44
CA ILE A 285 7.30 9.51 10.40
C ILE A 285 7.80 8.71 9.20
N LYS A 286 9.03 8.99 8.73
CA LYS A 286 9.65 8.22 7.64
C LYS A 286 9.79 6.74 8.01
N PHE A 287 10.27 6.46 9.22
CA PHE A 287 10.38 5.10 9.76
C PHE A 287 9.02 4.38 9.74
N PHE A 288 7.95 5.02 10.24
CA PHE A 288 6.61 4.41 10.20
C PHE A 288 6.09 4.23 8.78
N PHE A 289 6.40 5.14 7.86
CA PHE A 289 6.00 4.96 6.47
C PHE A 289 6.69 3.75 5.83
N GLN A 290 8.00 3.57 6.07
CA GLN A 290 8.79 2.44 5.58
C GLN A 290 8.35 1.11 6.21
N ILE A 291 8.12 1.07 7.53
CA ILE A 291 7.66 -0.16 8.19
C ILE A 291 6.24 -0.56 7.77
N CYS A 292 5.42 0.40 7.33
CA CYS A 292 4.10 0.18 6.76
C CYS A 292 4.12 -0.08 5.24
N GLY A 293 5.31 -0.23 4.63
CA GLY A 293 5.44 -0.53 3.20
C GLY A 293 4.97 0.59 2.27
N GLY A 294 4.99 1.82 2.76
CA GLY A 294 4.46 2.99 2.06
C GLY A 294 2.94 2.99 1.85
N HIS A 295 2.22 2.08 2.49
CA HIS A 295 0.79 1.94 2.30
C HIS A 295 0.01 2.90 3.22
N ARG A 296 -0.72 3.86 2.64
CA ARG A 296 -1.43 4.92 3.39
C ARG A 296 -2.37 4.39 4.47
N GLY A 297 -3.23 3.44 4.15
CA GLY A 297 -4.17 2.85 5.12
C GLY A 297 -3.51 2.04 6.24
N ILE A 298 -2.30 1.51 6.02
CA ILE A 298 -1.53 0.80 7.06
C ILE A 298 -0.84 1.84 7.95
N PHE A 299 -0.27 2.89 7.34
CA PHE A 299 0.34 4.01 8.04
C PHE A 299 -0.64 4.71 8.99
N MET A 300 -1.86 5.04 8.54
CA MET A 300 -2.86 5.68 9.41
C MET A 300 -3.26 4.78 10.59
N ARG A 301 -3.30 3.46 10.37
CA ARG A 301 -3.52 2.49 11.46
C ARG A 301 -2.35 2.47 12.46
N ALA A 302 -1.12 2.60 11.97
CA ALA A 302 0.05 2.75 12.84
C ALA A 302 -0.01 4.03 13.66
N MET A 303 -0.45 5.16 13.08
CA MET A 303 -0.61 6.42 13.82
C MET A 303 -1.65 6.32 14.94
N ALA A 304 -2.74 5.56 14.73
CA ALA A 304 -3.71 5.29 15.78
C ALA A 304 -3.10 4.47 16.94
N TRP A 305 -2.21 3.52 16.64
CA TRP A 305 -1.45 2.80 17.66
C TRP A 305 -0.48 3.71 18.42
N VAL A 306 0.24 4.60 17.73
CA VAL A 306 1.12 5.59 18.38
C VAL A 306 0.33 6.48 19.32
N LEU A 307 -0.83 6.99 18.87
CA LEU A 307 -1.71 7.81 19.68
C LEU A 307 -2.10 7.12 20.99
N GLU A 308 -2.47 5.84 20.90
CA GLU A 308 -2.85 5.04 22.06
C GLU A 308 -1.67 4.83 23.02
N LYS A 309 -0.49 4.50 22.50
CA LYS A 309 0.73 4.35 23.32
C LYS A 309 1.12 5.65 24.01
N GLN A 310 1.06 6.77 23.29
CA GLN A 310 1.37 8.10 23.83
C GLN A 310 0.37 8.55 24.90
N ARG A 311 -0.88 8.07 24.87
CA ARG A 311 -1.88 8.31 25.93
C ARG A 311 -1.62 7.50 27.19
N GLN A 312 -1.09 6.29 27.06
CA GLN A 312 -0.80 5.39 28.18
C GLN A 312 0.45 5.80 28.97
N GLN A 313 1.40 6.49 28.33
CA GLN A 313 2.60 7.05 28.99
C GLN A 313 2.21 8.25 29.88
N ARG A 314 1.99 8.01 31.18
CA ARG A 314 1.67 9.06 32.18
C ARG A 314 2.90 9.93 32.46
N GLY A 315 2.95 11.11 31.85
CA GLY A 315 4.00 12.12 31.99
C GLY A 315 4.22 12.81 30.65
N ALA A 316 4.41 14.14 30.65
CA ALA A 316 4.41 15.02 29.47
C ALA A 316 4.64 14.28 28.13
N CYS A 317 3.55 14.11 27.36
CA CYS A 317 3.46 13.39 26.09
C CYS A 317 4.58 13.83 25.12
N ALA A 318 5.75 13.22 25.26
CA ALA A 318 6.98 13.66 24.62
C ALA A 318 6.96 13.23 23.16
N GLN A 319 7.43 14.13 22.28
CA GLN A 319 7.55 13.82 20.87
C GLN A 319 8.50 12.62 20.70
N TRP A 320 8.05 11.55 20.05
CA TRP A 320 8.90 10.39 19.81
C TRP A 320 9.93 10.70 18.72
N THR A 321 11.20 10.48 19.05
CA THR A 321 12.29 10.42 18.07
C THR A 321 12.20 9.12 17.26
N VAL A 322 13.03 8.97 16.22
CA VAL A 322 13.07 7.72 15.45
C VAL A 322 13.56 6.55 16.30
N GLU A 323 14.47 6.79 17.24
CA GLU A 323 14.98 5.80 18.17
C GLU A 323 13.88 5.34 19.13
N GLN A 324 13.12 6.28 19.72
CA GLN A 324 11.98 5.92 20.58
C GLN A 324 10.93 5.14 19.78
N ALA A 325 10.56 5.62 18.59
CA ALA A 325 9.60 4.93 17.73
C ALA A 325 10.04 3.51 17.41
N TYR A 326 11.32 3.32 17.06
CA TYR A 326 11.89 2.01 16.82
C TYR A 326 11.85 1.13 18.08
N GLY A 327 12.28 1.64 19.23
CA GLY A 327 12.27 0.91 20.51
C GLY A 327 10.86 0.44 20.89
N GLU A 328 9.87 1.33 20.83
CA GLU A 328 8.46 1.03 21.11
C GLU A 328 7.89 -0.01 20.15
N VAL A 329 8.17 0.14 18.85
CA VAL A 329 7.76 -0.84 17.86
C VAL A 329 8.43 -2.18 18.15
N LYS A 330 9.74 -2.22 18.37
CA LYS A 330 10.49 -3.46 18.62
C LYS A 330 10.01 -4.20 19.86
N LEU A 331 9.72 -3.48 20.95
CA LEU A 331 9.11 -4.06 22.16
C LEU A 331 7.72 -4.64 21.87
N ALA A 332 6.89 -3.92 21.11
CA ALA A 332 5.56 -4.38 20.69
C ALA A 332 5.59 -5.41 19.54
N TRP A 333 6.77 -5.68 18.96
CA TRP A 333 7.00 -6.59 17.84
C TRP A 333 7.60 -7.92 18.29
N ALA A 334 8.08 -8.05 19.53
CA ALA A 334 9.06 -9.04 19.98
C ALA A 334 8.86 -10.52 19.53
N ASP A 335 7.64 -10.96 19.24
CA ASP A 335 7.33 -12.33 18.81
C ASP A 335 7.07 -12.50 17.28
N GLU A 336 7.19 -11.44 16.48
CA GLU A 336 6.84 -11.40 15.04
C GLU A 336 5.44 -11.97 14.73
N ASP A 337 4.56 -11.93 15.72
CA ASP A 337 3.31 -12.67 15.71
C ASP A 337 2.12 -11.76 15.45
N TRP A 338 1.60 -11.88 14.23
CA TRP A 338 0.38 -11.20 13.80
C TRP A 338 -0.88 -11.59 14.59
N SER A 339 -0.86 -12.72 15.29
CA SER A 339 -2.02 -13.21 16.05
C SER A 339 -2.14 -12.63 17.47
N ILE A 340 -1.10 -11.95 17.99
CA ILE A 340 -1.14 -11.35 19.32
C ILE A 340 -2.00 -10.07 19.29
N PRO A 341 -3.14 -10.03 20.00
CA PRO A 341 -3.95 -8.83 20.09
C PRO A 341 -3.17 -7.72 20.79
N ASN A 342 -3.38 -6.46 20.38
CA ASN A 342 -2.73 -5.28 20.95
C ASN A 342 -1.21 -5.15 20.73
N SER A 343 -0.55 -6.12 20.08
CA SER A 343 0.81 -5.94 19.54
C SER A 343 0.80 -4.91 18.39
N PHE A 344 1.97 -4.41 17.97
CA PHE A 344 2.03 -3.50 16.82
C PHE A 344 1.46 -4.18 15.56
N LEU A 345 1.84 -5.42 15.30
CA LEU A 345 1.34 -6.22 14.17
C LEU A 345 -0.15 -6.52 14.28
N GLY A 346 -0.65 -6.86 15.47
CA GLY A 346 -2.07 -7.07 15.72
C GLY A 346 -2.90 -5.81 15.49
N TRP A 347 -2.36 -4.63 15.82
CA TRP A 347 -2.97 -3.35 15.48
C TRP A 347 -3.02 -3.11 13.98
N LEU A 348 -1.91 -3.34 13.27
CA LEU A 348 -1.85 -3.20 11.83
C LEU A 348 -2.84 -4.14 11.13
N ALA A 349 -2.99 -5.38 11.58
CA ALA A 349 -3.96 -6.34 11.04
C ALA A 349 -5.42 -5.88 11.10
N GLY A 350 -5.73 -4.81 11.84
CA GLY A 350 -7.05 -4.17 11.82
C GLY A 350 -7.37 -3.39 10.53
N THR A 351 -6.43 -3.25 9.60
CA THR A 351 -6.66 -2.57 8.31
C THR A 351 -7.04 -3.54 7.19
N ARG A 352 -7.94 -3.12 6.30
CA ARG A 352 -8.36 -3.88 5.11
C ARG A 352 -7.24 -4.17 4.11
N ALA A 353 -6.13 -3.43 4.21
CA ALA A 353 -4.95 -3.66 3.38
C ALA A 353 -4.08 -4.83 3.85
N ILE A 354 -4.33 -5.37 5.06
CA ILE A 354 -3.61 -6.54 5.61
C ILE A 354 -4.58 -7.70 5.81
N ARG A 355 -5.70 -7.48 6.51
CA ARG A 355 -6.72 -8.50 6.74
C ARG A 355 -7.93 -8.20 5.88
N VAL A 356 -8.26 -9.11 4.97
CA VAL A 356 -9.46 -8.95 4.14
C VAL A 356 -10.72 -9.18 4.96
N ASN A 357 -11.80 -8.51 4.56
CA ASN A 357 -13.11 -8.61 5.18
C ASN A 357 -14.06 -9.47 4.32
N GLY A 358 -15.26 -9.75 4.85
CA GLY A 358 -16.34 -10.43 4.12
C GLY A 358 -16.09 -11.94 4.02
N HIS A 359 -16.40 -12.54 2.87
CA HIS A 359 -16.33 -13.98 2.65
C HIS A 359 -14.98 -14.60 3.03
N TYR A 360 -13.88 -13.91 2.73
CA TYR A 360 -12.52 -14.38 3.01
C TYR A 360 -11.97 -13.98 4.40
N ALA A 361 -12.79 -13.36 5.26
CA ALA A 361 -12.42 -13.15 6.66
C ALA A 361 -12.23 -14.48 7.40
N ASN A 362 -12.95 -15.52 6.96
CA ASN A 362 -12.70 -16.91 7.35
C ASN A 362 -11.57 -17.50 6.49
N LEU A 363 -10.49 -17.92 7.16
CA LEU A 363 -9.30 -18.48 6.53
C LEU A 363 -9.55 -19.80 5.78
N ALA A 364 -10.62 -20.52 6.11
CA ALA A 364 -11.04 -21.73 5.40
C ALA A 364 -11.59 -21.42 4.00
N ASN A 365 -12.14 -20.22 3.80
CA ASN A 365 -12.70 -19.78 2.51
C ASN A 365 -11.63 -19.25 1.55
N ILE A 366 -10.36 -19.14 1.99
CA ILE A 366 -9.28 -18.69 1.12
C ILE A 366 -9.03 -19.75 0.04
N PRO A 367 -9.16 -19.39 -1.25
CA PRO A 367 -9.06 -20.34 -2.35
C PRO A 367 -7.62 -20.82 -2.52
N GLN A 368 -7.46 -22.05 -3.02
CA GLN A 368 -6.14 -22.66 -3.17
C GLN A 368 -5.21 -21.86 -4.11
N GLN A 369 -5.75 -21.24 -5.15
CA GLN A 369 -5.00 -20.38 -6.06
C GLN A 369 -4.39 -19.17 -5.35
N MET A 370 -5.07 -18.62 -4.34
CA MET A 370 -4.51 -17.54 -3.53
C MET A 370 -3.34 -18.05 -2.66
N LEU A 371 -3.42 -19.29 -2.15
CA LEU A 371 -2.34 -19.92 -1.39
C LEU A 371 -1.12 -20.22 -2.28
N GLU A 372 -1.38 -20.66 -3.52
CA GLU A 372 -0.35 -20.86 -4.54
C GLU A 372 0.34 -19.55 -4.88
N ILE A 373 -0.40 -18.46 -5.10
CA ILE A 373 0.21 -17.13 -5.34
C ILE A 373 1.01 -16.66 -4.11
N LEU A 374 0.46 -16.87 -2.91
CA LEU A 374 1.12 -16.50 -1.66
C LEU A 374 2.46 -17.24 -1.48
N CYS A 375 2.59 -18.47 -1.98
CA CYS A 375 3.77 -19.32 -1.77
C CYS A 375 4.72 -19.38 -2.99
N SER A 376 4.20 -19.21 -4.20
CA SER A 376 4.93 -19.41 -5.46
C SER A 376 5.06 -18.11 -6.28
N GLY A 377 4.45 -17.02 -5.83
CA GLY A 377 4.54 -15.71 -6.45
C GLY A 377 3.45 -15.46 -7.49
N ALA A 378 3.58 -14.32 -8.19
CA ALA A 378 2.54 -13.83 -9.09
C ALA A 378 2.28 -14.77 -10.28
N THR A 379 1.01 -14.90 -10.68
CA THR A 379 0.59 -15.76 -11.80
C THR A 379 -0.27 -15.01 -12.81
N SER A 380 -0.22 -15.41 -14.07
CA SER A 380 -1.14 -14.95 -15.12
C SER A 380 -2.37 -15.85 -15.26
N ASN A 381 -2.36 -17.03 -14.63
CA ASN A 381 -3.34 -18.08 -14.86
C ASN A 381 -4.42 -18.06 -13.79
N LEU A 382 -5.27 -17.02 -13.81
CA LEU A 382 -6.42 -16.89 -12.92
C LEU A 382 -7.71 -16.82 -13.71
N ASP A 383 -8.71 -17.58 -13.26
CA ASP A 383 -10.08 -17.42 -13.70
C ASP A 383 -10.55 -15.97 -13.48
N PRO A 384 -11.22 -15.32 -14.46
CA PRO A 384 -11.68 -13.94 -14.34
C PRO A 384 -12.57 -13.66 -13.12
N GLU A 385 -13.45 -14.59 -12.74
CA GLU A 385 -14.33 -14.45 -11.57
C GLU A 385 -13.51 -14.49 -10.28
N LEU A 386 -12.61 -15.47 -10.16
CA LEU A 386 -11.73 -15.58 -9.00
C LEU A 386 -10.80 -14.36 -8.89
N ARG A 387 -10.26 -13.91 -10.02
CA ARG A 387 -9.41 -12.71 -10.12
C ARG A 387 -10.14 -11.46 -9.67
N ARG A 388 -11.39 -11.27 -10.11
CA ARG A 388 -12.27 -10.19 -9.63
C ARG A 388 -12.41 -10.26 -8.12
N ASN A 389 -12.86 -11.39 -7.60
CA ASN A 389 -13.19 -11.55 -6.18
C ASN A 389 -11.95 -11.29 -5.30
N LEU A 390 -10.81 -11.89 -5.62
CA LEU A 390 -9.57 -11.68 -4.88
C LEU A 390 -9.09 -10.22 -4.94
N THR A 391 -9.29 -9.53 -6.06
CA THR A 391 -8.90 -8.13 -6.21
C THR A 391 -9.82 -7.18 -5.43
N VAL A 392 -11.14 -7.37 -5.53
CA VAL A 392 -12.15 -6.57 -4.81
C VAL A 392 -11.96 -6.69 -3.29
N HIS A 393 -11.65 -7.90 -2.81
CA HIS A 393 -11.37 -8.12 -1.40
C HIS A 393 -9.97 -7.65 -0.95
N GLY A 394 -9.10 -7.29 -1.89
CA GLY A 394 -7.79 -6.67 -1.62
C GLY A 394 -6.62 -7.64 -1.51
N PHE A 395 -6.80 -8.92 -1.85
CA PHE A 395 -5.71 -9.90 -1.86
C PHE A 395 -4.70 -9.66 -2.96
N LEU A 396 -5.19 -9.38 -4.17
CA LEU A 396 -4.39 -9.36 -5.38
C LEU A 396 -4.36 -7.98 -6.04
N LEU A 397 -3.25 -7.69 -6.71
CA LEU A 397 -3.09 -6.59 -7.64
C LEU A 397 -2.26 -7.05 -8.85
N PRO A 398 -2.43 -6.39 -10.02
CA PRO A 398 -1.51 -6.58 -11.12
C PRO A 398 -0.08 -6.19 -10.72
N VAL A 399 0.90 -6.98 -11.16
CA VAL A 399 2.32 -6.73 -10.91
C VAL A 399 2.88 -5.97 -12.10
N ALA A 400 2.94 -4.64 -11.97
CA ALA A 400 3.69 -3.81 -12.92
C ALA A 400 5.19 -3.97 -12.67
N GLU A 401 5.96 -4.14 -13.75
CA GLU A 401 7.43 -4.06 -13.68
C GLU A 401 7.81 -2.66 -13.20
N SER A 402 8.47 -2.59 -12.04
CA SER A 402 8.53 -1.35 -11.27
C SER A 402 9.53 -0.37 -11.85
N ASN A 403 9.01 0.77 -12.31
CA ASN A 403 9.66 2.06 -12.15
C ASN A 403 9.03 2.66 -10.88
N ALA A 404 9.80 3.20 -9.92
CA ALA A 404 9.24 3.73 -8.67
C ALA A 404 8.46 5.05 -8.83
N ASP A 405 7.88 5.26 -10.00
CA ASP A 405 7.05 6.41 -10.34
C ASP A 405 5.69 6.26 -9.66
N GLU A 406 5.06 7.39 -9.35
CA GLU A 406 3.72 7.42 -8.76
C GLU A 406 2.68 6.79 -9.71
N PHE A 407 2.80 7.06 -11.01
CA PHE A 407 1.94 6.53 -12.06
C PHE A 407 2.75 5.66 -13.00
N VAL A 408 2.50 4.35 -12.98
CA VAL A 408 3.14 3.39 -13.87
C VAL A 408 2.13 2.93 -14.89
N GLN A 409 2.33 3.28 -16.16
CA GLN A 409 1.46 2.80 -17.23
C GLN A 409 1.56 1.27 -17.32
N TYR A 410 0.42 0.59 -17.25
CA TYR A 410 0.40 -0.87 -17.25
C TYR A 410 -0.93 -1.39 -17.77
N ASP A 411 -0.88 -2.18 -18.84
CA ASP A 411 -2.06 -2.83 -19.39
C ASP A 411 -2.31 -4.20 -18.74
N TRP A 412 -3.11 -4.21 -17.67
CA TRP A 412 -3.54 -5.44 -17.01
C TRP A 412 -4.52 -6.28 -17.84
N SER A 413 -4.97 -5.80 -19.01
CA SER A 413 -5.78 -6.60 -19.94
C SER A 413 -4.92 -7.37 -20.94
N ALA A 414 -3.61 -7.11 -21.01
CA ALA A 414 -2.71 -7.80 -21.90
C ALA A 414 -2.62 -9.30 -21.58
N ALA A 415 -2.45 -10.12 -22.62
CA ALA A 415 -2.18 -11.54 -22.46
C ALA A 415 -0.90 -11.73 -21.63
N GLY A 416 -0.96 -12.55 -20.58
CA GLY A 416 0.17 -12.76 -19.68
C GLY A 416 0.27 -11.76 -18.53
N ALA A 417 -0.66 -10.80 -18.38
CA ALA A 417 -0.68 -9.92 -17.21
C ALA A 417 -0.71 -10.73 -15.90
N ARG A 418 0.28 -10.51 -15.04
CA ARG A 418 0.46 -11.25 -13.79
C ARG A 418 -0.19 -10.55 -12.61
N TYR A 419 -0.73 -11.34 -11.69
CA TYR A 419 -1.34 -10.88 -10.46
C TYR A 419 -0.61 -11.49 -9.27
N GLY A 420 -0.24 -10.64 -8.32
CA GLY A 420 0.49 -11.00 -7.12
C GLY A 420 -0.20 -10.44 -5.88
N VAL A 421 0.32 -10.80 -4.71
CA VAL A 421 -0.20 -10.31 -3.43
C VAL A 421 -0.10 -8.78 -3.38
N SER A 422 -1.17 -8.11 -2.95
CA SER A 422 -1.31 -6.66 -3.01
C SER A 422 -0.26 -5.90 -2.19
N THR A 423 0.18 -6.45 -1.05
CA THR A 423 1.25 -5.91 -0.23
C THR A 423 2.06 -7.02 0.42
N HIS A 424 3.35 -6.76 0.70
CA HIS A 424 4.19 -7.70 1.43
C HIS A 424 3.75 -7.92 2.89
N LEU A 425 3.14 -6.92 3.53
CA LEU A 425 2.61 -7.05 4.88
C LEU A 425 1.39 -7.98 4.92
N LEU A 426 0.53 -7.92 3.89
CA LEU A 426 -0.54 -8.89 3.72
C LEU A 426 0.02 -10.31 3.54
N ALA A 427 1.06 -10.47 2.72
CA ALA A 427 1.72 -11.77 2.54
C ALA A 427 2.28 -12.30 3.86
N SER A 428 2.97 -11.45 4.63
CA SER A 428 3.51 -11.79 5.96
C SER A 428 2.41 -12.21 6.93
N TYR A 429 1.32 -11.45 7.00
CA TYR A 429 0.15 -11.75 7.84
C TYR A 429 -0.44 -13.12 7.52
N TYR A 430 -0.82 -13.36 6.26
CA TYR A 430 -1.49 -14.61 5.90
C TYR A 430 -0.57 -15.82 6.05
N ARG A 431 0.73 -15.71 5.74
CA ARG A 431 1.67 -16.81 5.98
C ARG A 431 1.78 -17.14 7.46
N CYS A 432 1.88 -16.15 8.33
CA CYS A 432 1.95 -16.35 9.77
C CYS A 432 0.69 -17.03 10.30
N VAL A 433 -0.48 -16.48 9.98
CA VAL A 433 -1.76 -16.98 10.50
C VAL A 433 -2.10 -18.35 9.91
N LEU A 434 -1.90 -18.58 8.61
CA LEU A 434 -2.16 -19.88 7.97
C LEU A 434 -1.19 -20.97 8.44
N LYS A 435 0.08 -20.62 8.71
CA LYS A 435 1.03 -21.57 9.31
C LYS A 435 0.55 -22.06 10.67
N LYS A 436 -0.03 -21.19 11.48
CA LYS A 436 -0.53 -21.54 12.83
C LYS A 436 -1.88 -22.26 12.81
N THR A 437 -2.79 -21.81 11.96
CA THR A 437 -4.20 -22.25 11.97
C THR A 437 -4.47 -23.42 11.04
N ARG A 438 -3.71 -23.54 9.95
CA ARG A 438 -3.90 -24.53 8.91
C ARG A 438 -2.63 -25.31 8.57
N ASN A 439 -1.58 -25.20 9.39
CA ASN A 439 -0.29 -25.88 9.17
C ASN A 439 0.25 -25.68 7.74
N LEU A 440 0.22 -24.44 7.25
CA LEU A 440 0.82 -24.09 5.96
C LEU A 440 2.31 -24.47 5.95
N GLU A 441 2.68 -25.38 5.04
CA GLU A 441 4.05 -25.74 4.73
C GLU A 441 4.44 -25.27 3.33
N VAL A 442 5.68 -24.80 3.24
CA VAL A 442 6.27 -24.25 2.04
C VAL A 442 7.56 -25.01 1.76
N ASP A 443 7.75 -25.42 0.51
CA ASP A 443 8.97 -26.05 0.03
C ASP A 443 9.85 -25.01 -0.66
N VAL A 444 11.15 -24.99 -0.33
CA VAL A 444 12.13 -24.01 -0.84
C VAL A 444 13.34 -24.76 -1.36
N SER A 445 13.77 -24.40 -2.56
CA SER A 445 14.58 -25.30 -3.38
C SER A 445 16.00 -25.62 -2.90
N LEU A 446 16.66 -25.00 -1.91
CA LEU A 446 18.09 -25.19 -1.50
C LEU A 446 19.25 -25.30 -2.54
N GLU A 447 19.02 -25.74 -3.78
CA GLU A 447 19.98 -25.87 -4.88
C GLU A 447 20.37 -24.50 -5.41
N VAL A 448 21.53 -24.03 -5.00
CA VAL A 448 22.01 -22.70 -5.36
C VAL A 448 23.12 -22.84 -6.39
N SER A 449 23.14 -21.99 -7.41
CA SER A 449 24.20 -21.96 -8.44
C SER A 449 25.27 -20.90 -8.16
N SER A 450 24.92 -19.78 -7.53
CA SER A 450 25.82 -18.65 -7.28
C SER A 450 25.49 -17.86 -5.99
N GLY A 451 26.33 -16.90 -5.61
CA GLY A 451 26.03 -15.98 -4.52
C GLY A 451 24.87 -15.04 -4.85
N THR A 452 24.72 -14.64 -6.11
CA THR A 452 23.53 -13.92 -6.60
C THR A 452 22.26 -14.76 -6.43
N ASP A 453 22.28 -16.02 -6.85
CA ASP A 453 21.15 -16.93 -6.73
C ASP A 453 20.77 -17.18 -5.26
N LEU A 454 21.76 -17.33 -4.37
CA LEU A 454 21.53 -17.37 -2.91
C LEU A 454 20.83 -16.10 -2.42
N LEU A 455 21.32 -14.93 -2.85
CA LEU A 455 20.79 -13.65 -2.42
C LEU A 455 19.33 -13.48 -2.88
N LEU A 456 18.98 -13.89 -4.10
CA LEU A 456 17.59 -13.82 -4.61
C LEU A 456 16.61 -14.74 -3.86
N ARG A 457 17.09 -15.71 -3.08
CA ARG A 457 16.25 -16.46 -2.13
C ARG A 457 15.89 -15.63 -0.91
N ALA A 458 16.80 -14.76 -0.46
CA ALA A 458 16.62 -13.94 0.73
C ALA A 458 15.94 -12.58 0.45
N LEU A 459 16.26 -11.92 -0.67
CA LEU A 459 15.75 -10.57 -1.00
C LEU A 459 14.23 -10.43 -0.89
N PRO A 460 13.41 -11.40 -1.34
CA PRO A 460 11.96 -11.29 -1.26
C PRO A 460 11.43 -11.16 0.18
N TYR A 461 12.22 -11.54 1.19
CA TYR A 461 11.89 -11.40 2.60
C TYR A 461 12.57 -10.20 3.27
N LEU A 462 13.46 -9.51 2.57
CA LEU A 462 14.33 -8.46 3.12
C LEU A 462 13.62 -7.08 3.15
N HIS A 463 12.36 -7.05 3.56
CA HIS A 463 11.61 -5.81 3.75
C HIS A 463 12.15 -5.00 4.94
N PHE A 464 11.82 -3.71 5.02
CA PHE A 464 12.35 -2.79 6.04
C PHE A 464 12.32 -3.35 7.47
N ALA A 465 11.16 -3.87 7.90
CA ALA A 465 11.00 -4.42 9.25
C ALA A 465 11.96 -5.58 9.57
N GLN A 466 12.31 -6.41 8.58
CA GLN A 466 13.25 -7.52 8.74
C GLN A 466 14.68 -7.00 8.88
N VAL A 467 15.05 -5.99 8.08
CA VAL A 467 16.38 -5.36 8.13
C VAL A 467 16.61 -4.68 9.47
N VAL A 468 15.65 -3.86 9.92
CA VAL A 468 15.79 -3.16 11.20
C VAL A 468 15.61 -4.10 12.40
N GLY A 469 14.85 -5.18 12.25
CA GLY A 469 14.60 -6.17 13.30
C GLY A 469 15.85 -6.88 13.83
N GLY A 470 16.96 -6.88 13.08
CA GLY A 470 18.25 -7.41 13.53
C GLY A 470 18.93 -6.59 14.64
N VAL A 471 18.41 -5.43 15.01
CA VAL A 471 19.03 -4.58 16.04
C VAL A 471 18.65 -4.99 17.44
N ILE A 472 19.68 -5.22 18.25
CA ILE A 472 19.62 -5.62 19.65
C ILE A 472 19.27 -4.39 20.50
N LEU A 473 18.25 -4.51 21.35
CA LEU A 473 17.98 -3.54 22.41
C LEU A 473 18.85 -3.87 23.62
N GLN A 474 19.50 -2.86 24.21
CA GLN A 474 20.13 -2.95 25.53
C GLN A 474 19.29 -2.11 26.50
N ASP A 475 18.84 -2.69 27.60
CA ASP A 475 17.98 -2.03 28.60
C ASP A 475 16.76 -1.32 27.98
N SER A 476 16.11 -1.97 27.00
CA SER A 476 14.98 -1.41 26.24
C SER A 476 15.29 -0.12 25.46
N GLN A 477 16.58 0.17 25.24
CA GLN A 477 17.07 1.29 24.44
C GLN A 477 17.76 0.80 23.17
N VAL A 478 17.65 1.60 22.12
CA VAL A 478 18.29 1.32 20.83
C VAL A 478 19.78 1.57 20.94
N GLN A 479 20.60 0.61 20.51
CA GLN A 479 22.05 0.80 20.46
C GLN A 479 22.44 2.00 19.57
N SER A 480 23.56 2.63 19.90
CA SER A 480 24.11 3.83 19.22
C SER A 480 24.38 3.67 17.71
N ILE A 481 24.34 2.43 17.19
CA ILE A 481 24.48 2.14 15.76
C ILE A 481 23.31 2.74 14.96
N PHE A 482 22.12 2.86 15.56
CA PHE A 482 20.95 3.48 14.92
C PHE A 482 20.93 5.01 14.98
N SER A 483 21.68 5.63 15.90
CA SER A 483 21.64 7.08 16.14
C SER A 483 22.49 7.90 15.16
N LYS A 484 23.22 7.25 14.24
CA LYS A 484 23.94 7.92 13.16
C LYS A 484 22.99 8.11 11.98
N ARG A 485 22.90 9.34 11.48
CA ARG A 485 22.09 9.70 10.28
C ARG A 485 22.34 8.67 9.16
N GLY A 486 21.29 7.96 8.72
CA GLY A 486 21.35 7.05 7.56
C GLY A 486 21.25 5.54 7.86
N ALA A 487 20.69 5.09 8.99
CA ALA A 487 20.34 3.68 9.18
C ALA A 487 19.27 3.22 8.16
N PRO A 488 19.26 1.94 7.72
CA PRO A 488 20.10 0.82 8.18
C PRO A 488 21.53 0.76 7.57
N PHE A 489 22.47 0.11 8.27
CA PHE A 489 23.88 -0.12 7.88
C PHE A 489 24.12 -1.57 7.40
N GLU A 490 25.33 -1.85 6.92
CA GLU A 490 25.75 -3.15 6.37
C GLU A 490 25.36 -4.35 7.25
N VAL A 491 25.66 -4.26 8.55
CA VAL A 491 25.42 -5.34 9.53
C VAL A 491 23.94 -5.69 9.66
N HIS A 492 23.03 -4.72 9.53
CA HIS A 492 21.60 -4.96 9.64
C HIS A 492 21.11 -5.83 8.47
N TYR A 493 21.60 -5.54 7.25
CA TYR A 493 21.28 -6.33 6.08
C TYR A 493 21.85 -7.75 6.18
N THR A 494 23.11 -7.90 6.59
CA THR A 494 23.74 -9.23 6.65
C THR A 494 23.18 -10.10 7.78
N THR A 495 22.87 -9.52 8.94
CA THR A 495 22.12 -10.21 10.01
C THR A 495 20.74 -10.66 9.52
N ALA A 496 20.00 -9.79 8.83
CA ALA A 496 18.68 -10.13 8.30
C ALA A 496 18.76 -11.23 7.22
N ILE A 497 19.73 -11.16 6.31
CA ILE A 497 19.98 -12.20 5.30
C ILE A 497 20.27 -13.55 5.97
N ASN A 498 21.15 -13.60 6.97
CA ASN A 498 21.43 -14.84 7.71
C ASN A 498 20.16 -15.43 8.35
N GLN A 499 19.37 -14.61 9.04
CA GLN A 499 18.12 -15.05 9.67
C GLN A 499 17.10 -15.57 8.65
N ILE A 500 16.96 -14.88 7.52
CA ILE A 500 16.06 -15.32 6.44
C ILE A 500 16.53 -16.66 5.88
N LEU A 501 17.82 -16.78 5.52
CA LEU A 501 18.37 -18.01 4.95
C LEU A 501 18.21 -19.20 5.92
N GLN A 502 18.45 -19.00 7.22
CA GLN A 502 18.20 -20.01 8.24
C GLN A 502 16.72 -20.42 8.29
N ARG A 503 15.79 -19.46 8.25
CA ARG A 503 14.34 -19.74 8.20
C ARG A 503 13.92 -20.49 6.93
N LEU A 504 14.65 -20.32 5.83
CA LEU A 504 14.45 -21.04 4.57
C LEU A 504 15.12 -22.43 4.55
N GLY A 505 15.84 -22.81 5.61
CA GLY A 505 16.48 -24.13 5.74
C GLY A 505 17.95 -24.20 5.33
N PHE A 506 18.60 -23.06 5.06
CA PHE A 506 20.04 -23.01 4.79
C PHE A 506 20.87 -23.04 6.07
N SER A 507 22.05 -23.69 6.00
CA SER A 507 23.09 -23.56 7.02
C SER A 507 23.86 -22.25 6.81
N ALA A 508 23.24 -21.13 7.22
CA ALA A 508 23.77 -19.78 7.08
C ALA A 508 24.19 -19.20 8.44
N GLY A 509 25.25 -18.39 8.47
CA GLY A 509 25.69 -17.65 9.65
C GLY A 509 26.84 -16.69 9.35
N SER A 510 27.27 -15.95 10.37
CA SER A 510 28.52 -15.19 10.33
C SER A 510 29.66 -16.06 10.84
N VAL A 511 30.81 -16.06 10.18
CA VAL A 511 32.00 -16.77 10.65
C VAL A 511 33.02 -15.73 11.11
N GLU A 512 33.43 -15.82 12.37
CA GLU A 512 34.47 -14.98 12.96
C GLU A 512 35.44 -15.90 13.69
N ASP A 513 36.57 -16.22 13.06
CA ASP A 513 37.64 -16.98 13.69
C ASP A 513 38.96 -16.22 13.60
N GLY A 514 39.32 -15.55 14.70
CA GLY A 514 40.61 -14.88 14.91
C GLY A 514 41.17 -14.18 13.66
N ASN A 515 42.29 -14.70 13.15
CA ASN A 515 43.02 -14.16 12.00
C ASN A 515 42.52 -14.66 10.63
N GLU A 516 41.53 -15.57 10.60
CA GLU A 516 41.06 -16.23 9.36
C GLU A 516 40.00 -15.41 8.61
N GLY A 517 39.60 -14.26 9.16
CA GLY A 517 38.70 -13.29 8.56
C GLY A 517 37.24 -13.45 9.01
N LYS A 518 36.56 -12.31 9.16
CA LYS A 518 35.15 -12.22 9.59
C LYS A 518 34.22 -12.09 8.39
N VAL A 519 33.61 -13.18 7.93
CA VAL A 519 32.65 -13.17 6.83
C VAL A 519 31.26 -12.89 7.37
N ASP A 520 30.58 -11.87 6.81
CA ASP A 520 29.28 -11.42 7.28
C ASP A 520 28.16 -12.45 7.04
N VAL A 521 28.15 -13.08 5.86
CA VAL A 521 27.22 -14.17 5.51
C VAL A 521 28.01 -15.32 4.89
N TYR A 522 27.97 -16.47 5.54
CA TYR A 522 28.64 -17.69 5.11
C TYR A 522 27.65 -18.84 5.08
N VAL A 523 27.59 -19.57 3.96
CA VAL A 523 26.66 -20.68 3.76
C VAL A 523 27.41 -21.93 3.32
N VAL A 524 27.08 -23.06 3.94
CA VAL A 524 27.56 -24.39 3.53
C VAL A 524 26.41 -25.14 2.87
N LEU A 525 26.60 -25.54 1.61
CA LEU A 525 25.63 -26.29 0.82
C LEU A 525 25.77 -27.81 1.06
N ALA A 526 24.77 -28.58 0.63
CA ALA A 526 24.74 -30.04 0.80
C ALA A 526 25.89 -30.77 0.08
N ASP A 527 26.36 -30.22 -1.05
CA ASP A 527 27.52 -30.68 -1.81
C ASP A 527 28.86 -30.24 -1.20
N ARG A 528 28.83 -29.61 -0.02
CA ARG A 528 29.96 -28.99 0.69
C ARG A 528 30.57 -27.76 0.00
N ALA A 529 29.95 -27.25 -1.07
CA ALA A 529 30.34 -25.97 -1.61
C ALA A 529 30.03 -24.86 -0.59
N THR A 530 30.89 -23.85 -0.55
CA THR A 530 30.79 -22.74 0.40
C THR A 530 30.55 -21.44 -0.34
N ILE A 531 29.65 -20.61 0.20
CA ILE A 531 29.35 -19.28 -0.33
C ILE A 531 29.72 -18.25 0.72
N ALA A 532 30.61 -17.33 0.38
CA ALA A 532 30.97 -16.17 1.20
C ALA A 532 30.42 -14.88 0.59
N LEU A 533 29.69 -14.14 1.39
CA LEU A 533 29.03 -12.88 1.06
C LEU A 533 29.51 -11.77 1.99
N GLU A 534 29.91 -10.65 1.40
CA GLU A 534 30.32 -9.43 2.11
C GLU A 534 29.41 -8.28 1.68
N ALA A 535 29.01 -7.40 2.61
CA ALA A 535 28.21 -6.22 2.28
C ALA A 535 28.97 -4.90 2.52
N VAL A 536 28.69 -3.91 1.68
CA VAL A 536 29.22 -2.54 1.84
C VAL A 536 28.18 -1.51 1.39
N MET A 537 27.99 -0.43 2.15
CA MET A 537 27.10 0.65 1.71
C MET A 537 27.73 1.45 0.57
N VAL A 538 26.94 1.87 -0.40
CA VAL A 538 27.37 2.68 -1.56
C VAL A 538 27.94 4.05 -1.15
N SER A 539 27.46 4.58 -0.02
CA SER A 539 27.91 5.82 0.59
C SER A 539 29.35 5.74 1.11
N ARG A 540 29.93 4.53 1.23
CA ARG A 540 31.34 4.33 1.55
C ARG A 540 32.24 4.78 0.40
N SER A 541 33.46 5.16 0.75
CA SER A 541 34.46 5.58 -0.24
C SER A 541 34.82 4.43 -1.20
N PRO A 542 35.23 4.73 -2.45
CA PRO A 542 35.70 3.69 -3.38
C PRO A 542 36.79 2.81 -2.79
N LYS A 543 37.72 3.41 -2.04
CA LYS A 543 38.80 2.69 -1.33
C LYS A 543 38.29 1.67 -0.32
N GLU A 544 37.21 1.97 0.40
CA GLU A 544 36.59 1.02 1.33
C GLU A 544 35.91 -0.14 0.60
N VAL A 545 35.24 0.14 -0.53
CA VAL A 545 34.64 -0.92 -1.37
C VAL A 545 35.72 -1.83 -1.96
N ASP A 546 36.81 -1.25 -2.49
CA ASP A 546 37.95 -2.01 -3.01
C ASP A 546 38.64 -2.83 -1.90
N SER A 547 38.73 -2.28 -0.69
CA SER A 547 39.25 -2.99 0.48
C SER A 547 38.39 -4.19 0.85
N ARG A 548 37.06 -4.04 0.86
CA ARG A 548 36.10 -5.14 1.11
C ARG A 548 36.20 -6.22 0.03
N ARG A 549 36.25 -5.82 -1.25
CA ARG A 549 36.53 -6.75 -2.37
C ARG A 549 37.86 -7.47 -2.18
N GLY A 550 38.90 -6.75 -1.77
CA GLY A 550 40.27 -7.27 -1.65
C GLY A 550 40.40 -8.41 -0.63
N ARG A 551 39.48 -8.51 0.34
CA ARG A 551 39.45 -9.62 1.31
C ARG A 551 39.31 -10.99 0.65
N PHE A 552 38.58 -11.07 -0.46
CA PHE A 552 38.39 -12.31 -1.22
C PHE A 552 39.65 -12.82 -1.94
N ASP A 553 40.61 -11.93 -2.19
CA ASP A 553 41.89 -12.25 -2.81
C ASP A 553 42.99 -12.51 -1.76
N ASN A 554 42.76 -12.13 -0.50
CA ASN A 554 43.76 -12.23 0.54
C ASN A 554 43.85 -13.66 1.11
N ALA A 555 44.91 -14.38 0.77
CA ALA A 555 45.16 -15.75 1.23
C ALA A 555 45.26 -15.91 2.76
N SER A 556 45.55 -14.84 3.52
CA SER A 556 45.53 -14.92 4.99
C SER A 556 44.12 -15.01 5.56
N LEU A 557 43.12 -14.51 4.83
CA LEU A 557 41.71 -14.51 5.22
C LEU A 557 41.02 -15.75 4.64
N LYS A 558 41.36 -16.91 5.18
CA LYS A 558 40.94 -18.23 4.65
C LYS A 558 39.44 -18.34 4.45
N ASN A 559 38.61 -17.79 5.34
CA ASN A 559 37.15 -17.86 5.22
C ASN A 559 36.61 -17.17 3.95
N TYR A 560 37.31 -16.13 3.48
CA TYR A 560 37.00 -15.48 2.21
C TYR A 560 37.70 -16.15 1.03
N HIS A 561 38.99 -16.46 1.17
CA HIS A 561 39.82 -16.94 0.08
C HIS A 561 39.42 -18.35 -0.38
N ASN A 562 39.10 -19.25 0.55
CA ASN A 562 38.79 -20.65 0.28
C ASN A 562 37.32 -20.89 -0.07
N ALA A 563 36.46 -19.87 0.04
CA ALA A 563 35.06 -19.99 -0.31
C ALA A 563 34.92 -20.37 -1.80
N THR A 564 34.13 -21.41 -2.08
CA THR A 564 33.93 -21.91 -3.45
C THR A 564 33.25 -20.86 -4.33
N ARG A 565 32.36 -20.05 -3.75
CA ARG A 565 31.65 -18.96 -4.42
C ARG A 565 31.75 -17.70 -3.58
N LYS A 566 32.02 -16.58 -4.24
CA LYS A 566 32.39 -15.31 -3.61
C LYS A 566 31.53 -14.19 -4.19
N CYS A 567 30.93 -13.39 -3.32
CA CYS A 567 30.06 -12.31 -3.77
C CYS A 567 30.19 -11.07 -2.86
N LEU A 568 30.37 -9.91 -3.49
CA LEU A 568 30.33 -8.61 -2.83
C LEU A 568 29.01 -7.92 -3.14
N VAL A 569 28.30 -7.51 -2.09
CA VAL A 569 27.01 -6.83 -2.16
C VAL A 569 27.20 -5.34 -1.84
N ILE A 570 26.84 -4.46 -2.79
CA ILE A 570 26.87 -3.01 -2.64
C ILE A 570 25.44 -2.52 -2.40
N ILE A 571 25.17 -1.91 -1.24
CA ILE A 571 23.81 -1.58 -0.80
C ILE A 571 23.60 -0.06 -0.81
N GLY A 572 22.47 0.39 -1.32
CA GLY A 572 22.08 1.81 -1.29
C GLY A 572 20.56 2.01 -1.26
N GLY A 573 20.16 3.26 -1.05
CA GLY A 573 18.76 3.67 -1.20
C GLY A 573 18.36 3.96 -2.65
N TRP A 574 17.07 4.17 -2.88
CA TRP A 574 16.51 4.50 -4.20
C TRP A 574 17.15 5.73 -4.84
N GLU A 575 17.37 6.78 -4.04
CA GLU A 575 18.00 8.03 -4.47
C GLU A 575 19.46 7.82 -4.91
N GLU A 576 20.09 6.73 -4.48
CA GLU A 576 21.47 6.38 -4.78
C GLU A 576 21.58 5.32 -5.89
N ARG A 577 20.47 4.92 -6.56
CA ARG A 577 20.47 3.82 -7.54
C ARG A 577 21.52 3.97 -8.65
N ASP A 578 21.73 5.19 -9.15
CA ASP A 578 22.73 5.47 -10.18
C ASP A 578 24.16 5.42 -9.60
N ALA A 579 24.32 5.75 -8.32
CA ALA A 579 25.59 5.56 -7.62
C ALA A 579 25.87 4.08 -7.38
N VAL A 580 24.86 3.27 -7.04
CA VAL A 580 24.97 1.82 -6.88
C VAL A 580 25.37 1.18 -8.22
N LYS A 581 24.64 1.48 -9.30
CA LYS A 581 24.93 0.97 -10.65
C LYS A 581 26.36 1.30 -11.08
N ARG A 582 26.77 2.57 -10.94
CA ARG A 582 28.15 3.01 -11.24
C ARG A 582 29.19 2.30 -10.38
N ARG A 583 28.92 2.13 -9.08
CA ARG A 583 29.87 1.45 -8.19
C ARG A 583 30.04 -0.01 -8.59
N VAL A 584 28.95 -0.72 -8.84
CA VAL A 584 28.96 -2.10 -9.35
C VAL A 584 29.82 -2.20 -10.60
N GLN A 585 29.57 -1.32 -11.59
CA GLN A 585 30.33 -1.29 -12.85
C GLN A 585 31.83 -1.06 -12.62
N SER A 586 32.19 -0.08 -11.79
CA SER A 586 33.59 0.30 -11.53
C SER A 586 34.37 -0.68 -10.64
N THR A 587 33.69 -1.47 -9.81
CA THR A 587 34.35 -2.38 -8.87
C THR A 587 35.04 -3.51 -9.63
N ARG A 588 36.30 -3.80 -9.29
CA ARG A 588 37.10 -4.84 -9.96
C ARG A 588 36.40 -6.22 -9.87
N GLY A 589 36.27 -6.91 -11.01
CA GLY A 589 35.66 -8.25 -11.13
C GLY A 589 36.56 -9.41 -10.66
N GLY A 590 36.19 -10.66 -10.99
CA GLY A 590 36.83 -11.89 -10.50
C GLY A 590 36.10 -12.57 -9.33
N ILE A 591 35.05 -11.93 -8.83
CA ILE A 591 34.00 -12.48 -7.96
C ILE A 591 32.66 -11.90 -8.45
N GLU A 592 31.53 -12.41 -7.97
CA GLU A 592 30.24 -11.76 -8.26
C GLU A 592 30.14 -10.41 -7.55
N ILE A 593 29.70 -9.37 -8.27
CA ILE A 593 29.42 -8.05 -7.70
C ILE A 593 27.94 -7.76 -7.91
N VAL A 594 27.21 -7.61 -6.82
CA VAL A 594 25.76 -7.36 -6.83
C VAL A 594 25.46 -6.03 -6.16
N GLY A 595 24.76 -5.13 -6.84
CA GLY A 595 24.22 -3.91 -6.29
C GLY A 595 22.76 -4.09 -5.90
N LEU A 596 22.37 -3.58 -4.72
CA LEU A 596 21.00 -3.55 -4.24
C LEU A 596 20.61 -2.10 -3.94
N ALA A 597 19.61 -1.60 -4.66
CA ALA A 597 19.00 -0.30 -4.39
C ALA A 597 17.57 -0.49 -3.88
N ALA A 598 17.36 -0.32 -2.57
CA ALA A 598 16.03 -0.45 -1.97
C ALA A 598 15.13 0.71 -2.43
N ASN A 599 13.90 0.43 -2.83
CA ASN A 599 12.94 1.51 -3.17
C ASN A 599 12.60 2.38 -1.93
N GLY A 600 11.95 3.52 -2.12
CA GLY A 600 11.70 4.48 -1.03
C GLY A 600 10.90 3.93 0.16
N ALA A 601 10.01 2.96 -0.09
CA ALA A 601 9.24 2.26 0.94
C ALA A 601 9.92 0.97 1.44
N HIS A 602 11.07 0.61 0.87
CA HIS A 602 11.84 -0.60 1.12
C HIS A 602 10.97 -1.87 1.03
N THR A 603 10.18 -1.93 -0.04
CA THR A 603 9.28 -3.04 -0.42
C THR A 603 9.78 -3.84 -1.62
N GLY A 604 10.98 -3.52 -2.10
CA GLY A 604 11.67 -4.22 -3.16
C GLY A 604 12.98 -3.54 -3.50
N TYR A 605 13.73 -4.16 -4.39
CA TYR A 605 15.09 -3.77 -4.74
C TYR A 605 15.28 -3.75 -6.25
N ASN A 606 15.90 -2.68 -6.75
CA ASN A 606 16.61 -2.76 -8.03
C ASN A 606 17.92 -3.48 -7.79
N VAL A 607 18.11 -4.58 -8.52
CA VAL A 607 19.28 -5.44 -8.46
C VAL A 607 20.15 -5.15 -9.67
N TYR A 608 21.44 -4.94 -9.45
CA TYR A 608 22.46 -4.73 -10.48
C TYR A 608 23.48 -5.85 -10.39
N ILE A 609 23.72 -6.59 -11.46
CA ILE A 609 24.72 -7.67 -11.46
C ILE A 609 25.79 -7.34 -12.48
N LYS A 610 27.03 -7.29 -12.03
CA LYS A 610 28.18 -7.21 -12.92
C LYS A 610 28.46 -8.59 -13.51
N ARG A 611 28.35 -8.70 -14.84
CA ARG A 611 28.73 -9.90 -15.59
C ARG A 611 30.00 -9.61 -16.39
N GLN A 612 30.93 -10.56 -16.34
CA GLN A 612 32.04 -10.60 -17.30
C GLN A 612 31.55 -11.35 -18.54
N VAL A 613 31.47 -10.64 -19.66
CA VAL A 613 31.19 -11.20 -20.99
C VAL A 613 32.51 -11.32 -21.76
N ASP A 614 32.62 -12.34 -22.61
CA ASP A 614 33.80 -12.64 -23.43
C ASP A 614 34.46 -11.36 -23.99
N ASN A 615 35.80 -11.28 -23.89
CA ASN A 615 36.64 -10.11 -24.21
C ASN A 615 36.63 -8.93 -23.20
N ASN A 616 36.48 -9.17 -21.90
CA ASN A 616 36.64 -8.17 -20.82
C ASN A 616 35.61 -7.01 -20.84
N ILE A 617 34.45 -7.20 -21.48
CA ILE A 617 33.37 -6.20 -21.40
C ILE A 617 32.53 -6.51 -20.17
N ASP A 618 32.70 -5.70 -19.13
CA ASP A 618 31.86 -5.73 -17.94
C ASP A 618 30.50 -5.10 -18.27
N THR A 619 29.48 -5.94 -18.48
CA THR A 619 28.09 -5.47 -18.60
C THR A 619 27.41 -5.51 -17.24
N VAL A 620 26.51 -4.56 -16.99
CA VAL A 620 25.66 -4.57 -15.79
C VAL A 620 24.24 -4.87 -16.22
N VAL A 621 23.73 -6.02 -15.78
CA VAL A 621 22.33 -6.40 -15.95
C VAL A 621 21.55 -5.85 -14.77
N ASP A 622 20.34 -5.33 -15.02
CA ASP A 622 19.46 -4.85 -13.97
C ASP A 622 18.02 -5.33 -14.10
N PHE A 623 17.40 -5.57 -12.94
CA PHE A 623 16.01 -5.98 -12.80
C PHE A 623 15.47 -5.65 -11.41
N TYR A 624 14.16 -5.74 -11.22
CA TYR A 624 13.50 -5.45 -9.94
C TYR A 624 13.04 -6.73 -9.23
N ILE A 625 13.28 -6.82 -7.92
CA ILE A 625 12.79 -7.90 -7.06
C ILE A 625 11.89 -7.32 -5.97
N PRO A 626 10.58 -7.64 -5.96
CA PRO A 626 9.69 -7.24 -4.89
C PRO A 626 9.96 -8.05 -3.62
N CYS A 627 9.73 -7.44 -2.46
CA CYS A 627 9.72 -8.13 -1.16
C CYS A 627 8.41 -8.88 -0.93
N ASP A 628 7.96 -9.72 -1.87
CA ASP A 628 6.68 -10.45 -1.77
C ASP A 628 6.75 -11.72 -0.91
N GLY A 629 7.91 -11.98 -0.31
CA GLY A 629 8.21 -13.14 0.50
C GLY A 629 8.38 -14.43 -0.30
N VAL A 630 8.44 -14.44 -1.63
CA VAL A 630 8.58 -15.70 -2.37
C VAL A 630 10.04 -15.85 -2.80
N ALA A 631 10.76 -16.88 -2.37
CA ALA A 631 12.16 -17.08 -2.78
C ALA A 631 12.27 -17.25 -4.30
N ARG A 632 13.32 -16.69 -4.92
CA ARG A 632 13.57 -16.78 -6.37
C ARG A 632 14.82 -17.57 -6.67
N SER A 633 14.86 -18.17 -7.86
CA SER A 633 16.07 -18.72 -8.46
C SER A 633 16.51 -17.82 -9.62
N PHE A 634 17.81 -17.75 -9.85
CA PHE A 634 18.45 -17.00 -10.90
C PHE A 634 19.41 -17.87 -11.70
N ALA A 635 19.29 -17.80 -13.02
CA ALA A 635 20.25 -18.41 -13.93
C ALA A 635 20.46 -17.52 -15.17
N PHE A 636 21.71 -17.42 -15.62
CA PHE A 636 22.00 -16.91 -16.95
C PHE A 636 21.71 -17.99 -17.98
N LYS A 637 21.13 -17.61 -19.13
CA LYS A 637 21.01 -18.50 -20.30
C LYS A 637 22.24 -18.37 -21.18
N ASP A 638 22.48 -19.41 -21.97
CA ASP A 638 23.64 -19.51 -22.87
C ASP A 638 23.61 -18.45 -24.00
N GLU A 639 22.43 -17.92 -24.35
CA GLU A 639 22.25 -16.82 -25.30
C GLU A 639 22.25 -15.45 -24.59
N GLU A 640 23.22 -14.59 -24.90
CA GLU A 640 23.39 -13.29 -24.24
C GLU A 640 22.36 -12.23 -24.69
N PRO A 641 21.91 -11.31 -23.82
CA PRO A 641 22.07 -11.21 -22.36
C PRO A 641 20.85 -11.77 -21.61
N VAL A 642 20.38 -12.96 -21.97
CA VAL A 642 19.14 -13.51 -21.43
C VAL A 642 19.39 -14.15 -20.07
N PHE A 643 18.60 -13.78 -19.08
CA PHE A 643 18.57 -14.41 -17.76
C PHE A 643 17.14 -14.86 -17.45
N GLU A 644 17.00 -15.79 -16.52
CA GLU A 644 15.71 -16.25 -16.03
C GLU A 644 15.61 -16.07 -14.52
N ILE A 645 14.47 -15.53 -14.10
CA ILE A 645 14.07 -15.46 -12.70
C ILE A 645 12.79 -16.28 -12.56
N SER A 646 12.86 -17.34 -11.77
CA SER A 646 11.75 -18.24 -11.51
C SER A 646 11.50 -18.36 -10.01
N SER A 647 10.36 -18.93 -9.61
CA SER A 647 10.11 -19.21 -8.20
C SER A 647 10.99 -20.37 -7.74
N ALA A 648 11.76 -20.18 -6.67
CA ALA A 648 12.49 -21.23 -5.97
C ALA A 648 11.66 -21.81 -4.81
N GLN A 649 10.38 -21.48 -4.75
CA GLN A 649 9.49 -21.79 -3.66
C GLN A 649 8.13 -22.25 -4.19
N LYS A 650 7.51 -23.19 -3.50
CA LYS A 650 6.14 -23.63 -3.80
C LYS A 650 5.37 -24.04 -2.55
N LEU A 651 4.05 -24.07 -2.67
CA LEU A 651 3.19 -24.66 -1.65
C LEU A 651 3.51 -26.16 -1.54
N LYS A 652 3.78 -26.64 -0.32
CA LYS A 652 4.02 -28.06 -0.05
C LYS A 652 2.74 -28.75 0.41
N SER A 653 2.14 -28.22 1.47
CA SER A 653 0.90 -28.74 2.03
C SER A 653 0.19 -27.67 2.87
N ILE A 654 -1.10 -27.86 3.06
CA ILE A 654 -1.91 -27.09 3.99
C ILE A 654 -3.09 -27.95 4.42
N ASN A 655 -3.46 -27.91 5.69
CA ASN A 655 -4.64 -28.62 6.15
C ASN A 655 -5.90 -27.98 5.55
N PRO A 656 -6.91 -28.80 5.17
CA PRO A 656 -8.22 -28.28 4.83
C PRO A 656 -8.73 -27.46 6.02
N GLY A 657 -9.34 -26.32 5.75
CA GLY A 657 -9.99 -25.55 6.81
C GLY A 657 -11.04 -26.45 7.45
N THR A 658 -10.88 -26.78 8.73
CA THR A 658 -11.98 -27.39 9.47
C THR A 658 -13.10 -26.35 9.46
N THR A 659 -14.21 -26.65 8.79
CA THR A 659 -15.47 -25.94 9.01
C THR A 659 -15.92 -26.28 10.43
N SER A 660 -15.21 -25.77 11.44
CA SER A 660 -15.69 -25.80 12.81
C SER A 660 -17.04 -25.10 12.82
N SER A 661 -18.03 -25.70 13.48
CA SER A 661 -19.41 -25.24 13.62
C SER A 661 -19.55 -23.74 13.42
N SER A 662 -20.44 -23.30 12.51
CA SER A 662 -20.69 -21.88 12.23
C SER A 662 -21.10 -21.19 13.52
N VAL A 663 -20.13 -20.56 14.20
CA VAL A 663 -20.38 -19.83 15.42
C VAL A 663 -20.94 -18.48 15.03
N VAL A 664 -22.18 -18.21 15.41
CA VAL A 664 -22.81 -16.90 15.19
C VAL A 664 -23.03 -16.24 16.54
N TRP A 665 -22.34 -15.14 16.78
CA TRP A 665 -22.64 -14.23 17.89
C TRP A 665 -23.82 -13.34 17.54
N VAL A 666 -24.72 -13.20 18.50
CA VAL A 666 -25.92 -12.37 18.41
C VAL A 666 -26.07 -11.51 19.66
N ARG A 667 -26.73 -10.35 19.54
CA ARG A 667 -27.04 -9.45 20.64
C ARG A 667 -28.50 -9.01 20.59
N GLU A 668 -29.12 -8.86 21.75
CA GLU A 668 -30.47 -8.34 21.86
C GLU A 668 -30.49 -6.81 21.66
N LEU A 669 -31.44 -6.34 20.85
CA LEU A 669 -31.63 -4.93 20.54
C LEU A 669 -32.87 -4.39 21.26
N ALA A 670 -32.90 -3.07 21.46
CA ALA A 670 -34.05 -2.34 21.97
C ALA A 670 -34.43 -1.23 20.97
N ARG A 671 -35.74 -0.95 20.90
CA ARG A 671 -36.26 0.22 20.18
C ARG A 671 -36.40 1.37 21.17
N ASN A 672 -35.71 2.47 20.89
CA ASN A 672 -35.79 3.70 21.67
C ASN A 672 -37.09 4.46 21.35
N GLN A 673 -37.43 5.43 22.20
CA GLN A 673 -38.64 6.24 22.05
C GLN A 673 -38.67 7.06 20.76
N ASP A 674 -37.50 7.40 20.21
CA ASP A 674 -37.33 8.11 18.93
C ASP A 674 -37.41 7.17 17.70
N GLY A 675 -37.68 5.88 17.92
CA GLY A 675 -37.75 4.86 16.87
C GLY A 675 -36.39 4.30 16.44
N THR A 676 -35.28 4.79 16.99
CA THR A 676 -33.95 4.24 16.71
C THR A 676 -33.77 2.88 17.37
N ILE A 677 -32.91 2.05 16.79
CA ILE A 677 -32.59 0.71 17.30
C ILE A 677 -31.16 0.72 17.84
N THR A 678 -31.00 0.42 19.12
CA THR A 678 -29.68 0.32 19.79
C THR A 678 -29.53 -1.02 20.50
N ALA A 679 -28.30 -1.34 20.92
CA ALA A 679 -28.09 -2.51 21.77
C ALA A 679 -28.80 -2.32 23.12
N LYS A 680 -29.43 -3.37 23.63
CA LYS A 680 -30.13 -3.33 24.92
C LYS A 680 -29.12 -3.12 26.05
N SER A 681 -29.35 -2.12 26.91
CA SER A 681 -28.58 -1.91 28.15
C SER A 681 -29.29 -2.56 29.34
N ARG A 682 -28.50 -2.93 30.35
CA ARG A 682 -29.00 -3.33 31.66
C ARG A 682 -28.74 -2.17 32.62
N GLN A 683 -29.76 -1.72 33.33
CA GLN A 683 -29.60 -0.72 34.38
C GLN A 683 -28.85 -1.36 35.55
N ASP A 684 -27.64 -0.89 35.82
CA ASP A 684 -26.94 -1.18 37.06
C ASP A 684 -27.46 -0.21 38.14
N PRO A 685 -27.92 -0.68 39.32
CA PRO A 685 -28.35 0.20 40.41
C PRO A 685 -27.33 1.26 40.85
N GLU A 686 -26.06 1.15 40.44
CA GLU A 686 -24.99 2.13 40.73
C GLU A 686 -24.68 3.13 39.58
N GLY A 687 -25.47 3.15 38.50
CA GLY A 687 -25.59 4.35 37.66
C GLY A 687 -24.73 4.44 36.39
N GLU A 688 -24.17 3.34 35.88
CA GLU A 688 -23.67 3.26 34.50
C GLU A 688 -24.45 2.22 33.69
N ASP A 689 -24.99 2.63 32.54
CA ASP A 689 -25.72 1.74 31.62
C ASP A 689 -24.72 0.77 30.94
N GLU A 690 -24.62 -0.47 31.45
CA GLU A 690 -23.78 -1.50 30.84
C GLU A 690 -24.56 -2.26 29.74
N LEU A 691 -23.96 -2.43 28.56
CA LEU A 691 -24.61 -3.11 27.44
C LEU A 691 -24.76 -4.62 27.73
N GLU A 692 -25.92 -5.20 27.45
CA GLU A 692 -26.09 -6.65 27.55
C GLU A 692 -25.07 -7.37 26.63
N PRO A 693 -24.33 -8.37 27.14
CA PRO A 693 -23.30 -9.04 26.36
C PRO A 693 -23.90 -9.83 25.20
N ALA A 694 -23.22 -9.80 24.06
CA ALA A 694 -23.54 -10.70 22.96
C ALA A 694 -23.32 -12.16 23.40
N PHE A 695 -24.17 -13.08 22.94
CA PHE A 695 -24.07 -14.50 23.23
C PHE A 695 -23.88 -15.32 21.96
N LYS A 696 -23.39 -16.54 22.15
CA LYS A 696 -23.09 -17.47 21.08
C LYS A 696 -24.34 -18.29 20.75
N VAL A 697 -24.71 -18.35 19.48
CA VAL A 697 -25.72 -19.28 18.96
C VAL A 697 -25.00 -20.45 18.32
N GLU A 698 -25.27 -21.65 18.81
CA GLU A 698 -24.74 -22.89 18.26
C GLU A 698 -25.73 -23.49 17.26
N SER A 699 -25.22 -24.15 16.21
CA SER A 699 -26.06 -24.79 15.21
C SER A 699 -26.81 -25.97 15.84
N PRO A 700 -28.15 -25.98 15.84
CA PRO A 700 -28.95 -27.09 16.37
C PRO A 700 -28.70 -28.38 15.57
N GLN A 701 -28.96 -29.56 16.16
CA GLN A 701 -28.81 -30.85 15.46
C GLN A 701 -29.64 -30.94 14.19
N ASP A 702 -30.83 -30.33 14.17
CA ASP A 702 -31.75 -30.34 13.03
C ASP A 702 -31.32 -29.43 11.87
N TYR A 703 -30.43 -28.46 12.15
CA TYR A 703 -29.88 -27.53 11.15
C TYR A 703 -28.39 -27.32 11.41
N PRO A 704 -27.54 -28.28 11.01
CA PRO A 704 -26.11 -28.31 11.35
C PRO A 704 -25.29 -27.17 10.73
N ARG A 705 -25.91 -26.33 9.90
CA ARG A 705 -25.32 -25.14 9.30
C ARG A 705 -26.32 -23.98 9.36
N LEU A 706 -25.97 -22.90 10.07
CA LEU A 706 -26.75 -21.65 10.11
C LEU A 706 -26.52 -20.87 8.80
N ASN A 707 -27.13 -21.32 7.70
CA ASN A 707 -26.82 -20.82 6.35
C ASN A 707 -27.65 -19.60 5.93
N ASP A 708 -28.80 -19.42 6.53
CA ASP A 708 -29.76 -18.37 6.19
C ASP A 708 -30.39 -17.79 7.47
N VAL A 709 -31.03 -16.64 7.26
CA VAL A 709 -31.66 -15.81 8.29
C VAL A 709 -32.66 -16.63 9.11
N ASP A 710 -33.42 -17.53 8.49
CA ASP A 710 -34.45 -18.31 9.18
C ASP A 710 -33.88 -19.38 10.09
N HIS A 711 -32.81 -20.08 9.68
CA HIS A 711 -32.09 -20.99 10.56
C HIS A 711 -31.53 -20.26 11.78
N LEU A 712 -31.01 -19.05 11.63
CA LEU A 712 -30.52 -18.24 12.74
C LEU A 712 -31.66 -17.76 13.65
N LYS A 713 -32.79 -17.30 13.12
CA LYS A 713 -33.97 -16.95 13.94
C LYS A 713 -34.40 -18.14 14.80
N LYS A 714 -34.52 -19.33 14.21
CA LYS A 714 -34.87 -20.57 14.92
C LYS A 714 -33.87 -20.90 16.03
N ALA A 715 -32.56 -20.80 15.73
CA ALA A 715 -31.52 -21.09 16.71
C ALA A 715 -31.46 -20.06 17.85
N ILE A 716 -31.73 -18.77 17.58
CA ILE A 716 -31.88 -17.73 18.61
C ILE A 716 -33.07 -18.06 19.54
N LYS A 717 -34.23 -18.40 18.98
CA LYS A 717 -35.42 -18.80 19.76
C LYS A 717 -35.10 -19.96 20.70
N GLN A 718 -34.43 -20.99 20.20
CA GLN A 718 -34.01 -22.14 21.01
C GLN A 718 -33.02 -21.74 22.11
N THR A 719 -32.01 -20.92 21.79
CA THR A 719 -30.96 -20.50 22.74
C THR A 719 -31.52 -19.60 23.86
N LYS A 720 -32.51 -18.74 23.55
CA LYS A 720 -33.15 -17.82 24.51
C LYS A 720 -34.43 -18.37 25.16
N SER A 721 -34.78 -19.63 24.92
CA SER A 721 -36.00 -20.27 25.46
C SER A 721 -36.20 -20.11 26.97
N ASN A 722 -35.10 -20.11 27.75
CA ASN A 722 -35.16 -19.89 29.21
C ASN A 722 -35.34 -18.43 29.64
N ALA A 723 -35.10 -17.45 28.77
CA ALA A 723 -35.22 -16.02 29.07
C ALA A 723 -36.52 -15.40 28.52
N LEU A 724 -37.22 -16.10 27.62
CA LEU A 724 -38.48 -15.68 27.00
C LEU A 724 -39.71 -16.39 27.62
N ARG A 725 -39.59 -16.82 28.89
CA ARG A 725 -40.44 -17.83 29.57
C ARG A 725 -41.95 -17.59 29.62
N ASP A 726 -42.44 -16.39 29.28
CA ASP A 726 -43.86 -16.04 29.41
C ASP A 726 -44.60 -15.92 28.07
N VAL A 727 -44.00 -16.40 26.97
CA VAL A 727 -44.59 -16.31 25.63
C VAL A 727 -44.36 -17.60 24.86
N ASP A 728 -45.42 -18.18 24.29
CA ASP A 728 -45.31 -19.33 23.39
C ASP A 728 -44.34 -19.02 22.24
N HIS A 729 -43.45 -19.96 21.90
CA HIS A 729 -42.40 -19.78 20.89
C HIS A 729 -42.92 -19.38 19.50
N ASP A 730 -44.21 -19.63 19.25
CA ASP A 730 -44.93 -19.32 18.01
C ASP A 730 -45.51 -17.91 17.98
N GLN A 731 -45.50 -17.18 19.11
CA GLN A 731 -46.05 -15.82 19.24
C GLN A 731 -44.98 -14.70 19.18
N ILE A 732 -43.69 -15.06 19.17
CA ILE A 732 -42.57 -14.10 19.01
C ILE A 732 -42.01 -14.16 17.59
N ASP A 733 -42.10 -13.07 16.85
CA ASP A 733 -41.31 -12.86 15.64
C ASP A 733 -39.93 -12.28 15.99
N ILE A 734 -38.89 -12.70 15.27
CA ILE A 734 -37.54 -12.17 15.44
C ILE A 734 -37.16 -11.37 14.20
N TYR A 735 -36.91 -10.07 14.39
CA TYR A 735 -36.28 -9.25 13.37
C TYR A 735 -34.77 -9.28 13.54
N LEU A 736 -34.06 -9.69 12.49
CA LEU A 736 -32.60 -9.69 12.46
C LEU A 736 -32.06 -8.38 11.88
N TYR A 737 -30.96 -7.93 12.46
CA TYR A 737 -30.25 -6.72 12.10
C TYR A 737 -28.77 -7.04 11.92
N SER A 738 -28.13 -6.46 10.91
CA SER A 738 -26.68 -6.42 10.76
C SER A 738 -26.15 -5.06 11.23
N LYS A 739 -24.92 -5.04 11.75
CA LYS A 739 -24.25 -3.79 12.12
C LYS A 739 -23.42 -3.30 10.93
N GLU A 740 -23.78 -2.15 10.38
CA GLU A 740 -23.10 -1.54 9.24
C GLU A 740 -22.83 -0.06 9.53
N ALA A 741 -21.58 0.39 9.33
CA ALA A 741 -21.16 1.78 9.58
C ALA A 741 -21.56 2.33 10.97
N GLY A 742 -21.56 1.47 12.00
CA GLY A 742 -21.91 1.84 13.38
C GLY A 742 -23.41 1.85 13.69
N ALA A 743 -24.29 1.62 12.72
CA ALA A 743 -25.74 1.56 12.91
C ALA A 743 -26.30 0.15 12.66
N TRP A 744 -27.42 -0.18 13.31
CA TRP A 744 -28.15 -1.43 13.09
C TRP A 744 -29.11 -1.28 11.91
N ARG A 745 -28.98 -2.13 10.90
CA ARG A 745 -29.88 -2.19 9.74
C ARG A 745 -30.62 -3.51 9.69
N ARG A 746 -31.94 -3.45 9.52
CA ARG A 746 -32.80 -4.64 9.43
C ARG A 746 -32.48 -5.42 8.15
N ILE A 747 -32.28 -6.72 8.29
CA ILE A 747 -32.18 -7.68 7.19
C ILE A 747 -33.59 -7.92 6.65
N LYS A 748 -33.79 -7.64 5.35
CA LYS A 748 -35.12 -7.69 4.71
C LYS A 748 -35.35 -8.96 3.91
N ASP A 749 -34.29 -9.56 3.39
CA ASP A 749 -34.36 -10.78 2.61
C ASP A 749 -34.07 -11.99 3.52
N GLU A 750 -35.04 -12.89 3.65
CA GLU A 750 -34.92 -14.08 4.49
C GLU A 750 -34.00 -15.14 3.88
N SER A 751 -33.69 -15.00 2.58
CA SER A 751 -32.70 -15.83 1.86
C SER A 751 -31.28 -15.25 1.88
N GLU A 752 -31.05 -14.14 2.57
CA GLU A 752 -29.73 -13.51 2.67
C GLU A 752 -28.72 -14.45 3.35
N VAL A 753 -27.57 -14.63 2.71
CA VAL A 753 -26.49 -15.47 3.25
C VAL A 753 -25.90 -14.82 4.49
N LEU A 754 -25.94 -15.53 5.62
CA LEU A 754 -25.39 -15.04 6.88
C LEU A 754 -23.86 -14.96 6.86
N ARG A 755 -23.33 -13.88 7.44
CA ARG A 755 -21.93 -13.73 7.86
C ARG A 755 -21.64 -14.81 8.90
N ARG A 756 -20.73 -15.73 8.56
CA ARG A 756 -20.23 -16.74 9.49
C ARG A 756 -19.10 -16.17 10.34
N ASP A 757 -18.89 -16.74 11.51
CA ASP A 757 -17.77 -16.43 12.40
C ASP A 757 -17.75 -14.97 12.86
N THR A 758 -18.94 -14.44 13.18
CA THR A 758 -19.08 -13.12 13.80
C THR A 758 -18.31 -13.05 15.12
N THR A 759 -18.00 -11.84 15.60
CA THR A 759 -17.32 -11.65 16.88
C THR A 759 -18.27 -11.01 17.89
N ARG A 760 -17.92 -10.98 19.18
CA ARG A 760 -18.70 -10.24 20.20
C ARG A 760 -18.91 -8.75 19.88
N LEU A 761 -17.99 -8.16 19.11
CA LEU A 761 -17.99 -6.75 18.71
C LEU A 761 -18.69 -6.51 17.37
N ASP A 762 -18.59 -7.47 16.46
CA ASP A 762 -19.19 -7.48 15.12
C ASP A 762 -20.13 -8.69 15.01
N CYS A 763 -21.33 -8.55 15.58
CA CYS A 763 -22.35 -9.58 15.73
C CYS A 763 -23.66 -9.19 15.05
N TYR A 764 -24.56 -10.16 14.88
CA TYR A 764 -25.94 -9.87 14.51
C TYR A 764 -26.73 -9.31 15.69
N GLY A 765 -27.69 -8.45 15.41
CA GLY A 765 -28.64 -7.94 16.39
C GLY A 765 -29.99 -8.60 16.15
N PHE A 766 -30.72 -8.92 17.21
CA PHE A 766 -32.09 -9.39 17.09
C PHE A 766 -33.03 -8.54 17.95
N LEU A 767 -34.19 -8.23 17.40
CA LEU A 767 -35.26 -7.52 18.09
C LEU A 767 -36.48 -8.45 18.16
N PRO A 768 -36.88 -8.91 19.36
CA PRO A 768 -38.11 -9.69 19.52
C PRO A 768 -39.34 -8.80 19.31
N TRP A 769 -40.36 -9.34 18.65
CA TRP A 769 -41.65 -8.71 18.45
C TRP A 769 -42.76 -9.67 18.87
N GLN A 770 -43.55 -9.28 19.87
CA GLN A 770 -44.74 -10.04 20.25
C GLN A 770 -45.86 -9.72 19.26
N ARG A 771 -46.46 -10.76 18.68
CA ARG A 771 -47.73 -10.61 17.96
C ARG A 771 -48.81 -10.34 19.01
N THR A 772 -49.26 -9.09 19.07
CA THR A 772 -50.45 -8.69 19.86
C THR A 772 -51.73 -9.27 19.28
#